data_AF-A0A6P5QG45-F1
#
_entry.id   AF-A0A6P5QG45-F1
#
_cell.length_a   1.000
_cell.length_b   1.000
_cell.length_c   1.000
_cell.angle_alpha   90.00
_cell.angle_beta   90.00
_cell.angle_gamma   90.00
#
_symmetry.space_group_name_H-M   'P 1'
#
loop_
_entity.id
_entity.type
_entity.pdbx_description
1 polymer ?
#
loop_
_entity_poly.entity_id
_entity_poly.type
_entity_poly.pdbx_seq_one_letter_code
_entity_poly.pdbx_strand_id
1 'polypeptide(L)'
;MSTRLPLLLRQLGRQQLPSGPACRLRELCRSGSRSSSSGGADPEGLRGRQLQDGQTFSSHGPGNPEAPGMDSIVRDVIHNSKEVLSLLQEKNPAFKPVLAVIQAGDDNLMQDMNQNLAKEAGLDITHICLPPDSGEDEIIDEILKINEDPRVHGLTLQISEDSLSSKVLNALKPEKDVDGVTDVNLGKLVRGDAPECFVSPLAKAAVELAEKSGITLDGKKVLVIGAHGPLEAALQCLFQRKGSMTMSCPWAIPQLPDKLQEADIVVLGSPKPEEIPAAWIPSGTTILNCFHDFLSGKLRGGSPGVPVNRLIAEESVRLLAAALRVQNMVSSGRRWLREQQHRRWRLHCLKLQPLSPVPSDIEISRGQTPKAVDVLAKEIGLLADEIEIYGKSKAKVQLSLLERLKDQTDGKYVLVAGITPTPLGEGKSTVTIGLVQALTAHLNVNSFACLRQPSQGPTFGVKGGAAGGGYAQVIPMEEFNLHLTGDIHAITAANNLLAAAIDTRILHESTQTDKALYNRLVPLVNGVREFSEIQLSRLKKLGIHKTDPSTLTEEEVRKFARLNIDPSTITWQRVLDTNDRFLRKITIGQGSTEKGYSRQAQFDIAVASEIMAVLALTDSLTDMKERLGRMVVASDKDGQPVTAEDLGVTGALTVLMKDAIKPNLMQTLEGTPVFVHAGPFANIAHGNSSVLADKIALKLVGEEGFVVTEAGFGADIGMEKFFNIKCRASGLVPNVVVLVATVRALKMHGGGPSVTAGVPLKKEYTEENIQLVADGCCNLQKQIQIAQLFGVPVVVALNVFKTDTRAEIDLVCELAKRAGAFDAVPCYHWSAGGKGSVDLARAVREAANKRSRFQFLYDVQLPIVEKIRVIAQTVYGAKDIELSPEAQSKIDRYTQQGFGNLPICMAKTHLSLSHEPDKKGVPRDFTLPISDVRASIGAGFIYPLVGTMSTMPGLPTRPCFYDIDLDTETEQVKGLF
;
A
#
# COMPACT_ATOMS: atom_id res chain seq x y z
N MET A 1 56.80 17.96 5.52
CA MET A 1 58.00 18.44 4.79
C MET A 1 58.16 17.59 3.53
N SER A 2 58.48 18.21 2.39
CA SER A 2 59.00 17.60 1.14
C SER A 2 58.18 16.49 0.44
N THR A 3 57.93 16.48 -0.89
CA THR A 3 58.25 17.46 -1.96
C THR A 3 57.35 17.25 -3.21
N ARG A 4 56.83 18.37 -3.73
CA ARG A 4 56.40 18.75 -5.11
C ARG A 4 56.32 17.70 -6.26
N LEU A 5 55.14 17.69 -6.93
CA LEU A 5 54.83 18.06 -8.36
C LEU A 5 55.88 17.83 -9.49
N PRO A 6 55.47 17.63 -10.79
CA PRO A 6 54.51 18.51 -11.48
C PRO A 6 53.53 17.92 -12.53
N LEU A 7 52.58 18.80 -12.92
CA LEU A 7 51.71 18.72 -14.10
C LEU A 7 52.47 18.77 -15.44
N LEU A 8 51.81 18.28 -16.51
CA LEU A 8 52.16 18.58 -17.91
C LEU A 8 50.88 18.93 -18.71
N LEU A 9 51.03 19.74 -19.76
CA LEU A 9 49.98 20.57 -20.37
C LEU A 9 49.57 20.13 -21.78
N ARG A 10 48.30 20.45 -22.12
CA ARG A 10 47.69 20.71 -23.45
C ARG A 10 48.56 20.53 -24.72
N GLN A 11 47.99 19.82 -25.71
CA GLN A 11 47.76 20.16 -27.14
C GLN A 11 47.19 18.87 -27.84
N LEU A 12 46.51 18.83 -28.99
CA LEU A 12 45.87 19.80 -29.92
C LEU A 12 44.74 19.06 -30.68
N GLY A 13 43.79 19.75 -31.34
CA GLY A 13 42.85 19.07 -32.29
C GLY A 13 41.50 19.76 -32.58
N ARG A 14 41.43 20.59 -33.64
CA ARG A 14 40.18 21.05 -34.28
C ARG A 14 40.08 20.42 -35.67
N GLN A 15 38.88 19.92 -36.04
CA GLN A 15 38.29 19.73 -37.39
C GLN A 15 37.28 18.58 -37.29
N GLN A 16 36.18 18.46 -38.03
CA GLN A 16 35.35 19.29 -38.91
C GLN A 16 34.13 18.39 -39.25
N LEU A 17 32.96 18.96 -39.56
CA LEU A 17 31.83 18.19 -40.11
C LEU A 17 32.14 17.69 -41.54
N PRO A 18 31.47 16.62 -41.98
CA PRO A 18 30.92 16.58 -43.34
C PRO A 18 29.40 16.45 -43.35
N SER A 19 28.78 16.86 -44.46
CA SER A 19 27.35 17.09 -44.62
C SER A 19 26.75 16.31 -45.81
N GLY A 20 25.47 15.93 -45.66
CA GLY A 20 24.56 15.61 -46.77
C GLY A 20 24.40 14.14 -47.17
N PRO A 21 23.46 13.81 -48.08
CA PRO A 21 22.54 14.72 -48.77
C PRO A 21 21.04 14.49 -48.45
N ALA A 22 20.21 15.44 -48.90
CA ALA A 22 18.75 15.38 -48.79
C ALA A 22 18.09 14.65 -49.97
N CYS A 23 16.85 14.17 -49.79
CA CYS A 23 15.97 13.80 -50.89
C CYS A 23 14.61 14.53 -50.80
N ARG A 24 14.20 15.06 -51.96
CA ARG A 24 12.91 15.72 -52.26
C ARG A 24 11.81 14.62 -52.42
N LEU A 25 10.50 14.82 -52.62
CA LEU A 25 9.54 15.91 -52.96
C LEU A 25 8.15 15.25 -52.69
N ARG A 26 7.05 15.90 -52.28
CA ARG A 26 6.09 16.63 -53.13
C ARG A 26 4.88 17.07 -52.29
N GLU A 27 4.48 18.33 -52.41
CA GLU A 27 3.08 18.74 -52.21
C GLU A 27 2.32 18.57 -53.53
N LEU A 28 0.98 18.42 -53.46
CA LEU A 28 0.08 18.63 -54.59
C LEU A 28 -1.34 18.90 -54.09
N CYS A 29 -1.74 20.17 -54.04
CA CYS A 29 -3.15 20.54 -53.96
C CYS A 29 -3.81 20.36 -55.33
N ARG A 30 -5.05 19.83 -55.37
CA ARG A 30 -6.06 20.28 -56.33
C ARG A 30 -7.48 19.91 -55.88
N SER A 31 -8.40 20.83 -56.19
CA SER A 31 -9.83 20.78 -55.93
C SER A 31 -10.56 19.86 -56.91
N GLY A 32 -11.78 19.42 -56.54
CA GLY A 32 -12.64 18.63 -57.42
C GLY A 32 -13.99 18.29 -56.78
N SER A 33 -14.98 19.14 -56.99
CA SER A 33 -16.38 18.93 -56.59
C SER A 33 -17.00 17.66 -57.19
N ARG A 34 -17.97 17.06 -56.47
CA ARG A 34 -19.18 16.50 -57.10
C ARG A 34 -20.35 16.38 -56.14
N SER A 35 -21.54 16.58 -56.71
CA SER A 35 -22.82 16.84 -56.04
C SER A 35 -23.80 15.68 -56.18
N SER A 36 -24.61 15.49 -55.15
CA SER A 36 -26.02 15.03 -55.14
C SER A 36 -26.64 14.26 -56.32
N SER A 37 -27.28 13.15 -55.98
CA SER A 37 -28.48 12.58 -56.65
C SER A 37 -29.45 12.13 -55.54
N SER A 38 -30.54 12.82 -55.21
CA SER A 38 -31.80 13.09 -55.96
C SER A 38 -32.87 12.02 -55.74
N GLY A 39 -33.99 12.40 -55.12
CA GLY A 39 -35.23 11.62 -54.92
C GLY A 39 -35.58 11.43 -53.44
N GLY A 40 -36.79 11.76 -52.95
CA GLY A 40 -37.92 12.46 -53.59
C GLY A 40 -39.21 12.40 -52.74
N ALA A 41 -40.15 13.31 -53.02
CA ALA A 41 -41.56 13.35 -52.58
C ALA A 41 -41.91 13.69 -51.10
N ASP A 42 -42.55 14.86 -50.95
CA ASP A 42 -43.55 15.30 -49.93
C ASP A 42 -44.87 14.45 -50.00
N PRO A 43 -45.98 14.70 -49.25
CA PRO A 43 -46.35 15.86 -48.39
C PRO A 43 -47.12 15.56 -47.06
N GLU A 44 -47.63 16.66 -46.46
CA GLU A 44 -48.66 16.77 -45.38
C GLU A 44 -48.22 16.42 -43.95
N GLY A 45 -48.63 17.12 -42.87
CA GLY A 45 -49.44 18.34 -42.65
C GLY A 45 -49.67 18.46 -41.12
N LEU A 46 -49.62 19.62 -40.46
CA LEU A 46 -50.72 20.61 -40.37
C LEU A 46 -50.32 21.76 -39.40
N ARG A 47 -50.70 22.99 -39.76
CA ARG A 47 -51.21 24.13 -38.95
C ARG A 47 -50.65 24.38 -37.51
N GLY A 48 -50.24 25.60 -37.13
CA GLY A 48 -50.10 26.86 -37.89
C GLY A 48 -50.41 28.12 -37.05
N ARG A 49 -50.09 29.30 -37.62
CA ARG A 49 -50.49 30.68 -37.21
C ARG A 49 -50.09 31.12 -35.79
N GLN A 50 -49.72 32.37 -35.51
CA GLN A 50 -49.29 33.57 -36.24
C GLN A 50 -49.26 34.65 -35.14
N LEU A 51 -48.33 35.61 -35.18
CA LEU A 51 -48.66 37.05 -35.07
C LEU A 51 -47.39 37.90 -35.28
N GLN A 52 -47.41 38.65 -36.38
CA GLN A 52 -46.79 39.96 -36.55
C GLN A 52 -47.53 40.99 -35.64
N ASP A 53 -47.11 42.22 -35.35
CA ASP A 53 -46.11 43.16 -35.92
C ASP A 53 -45.63 44.11 -34.79
N GLY A 54 -44.60 44.93 -35.02
CA GLY A 54 -44.30 46.07 -34.13
C GLY A 54 -42.91 46.70 -34.27
N GLN A 55 -42.74 47.58 -35.26
CA GLN A 55 -41.48 48.32 -35.48
C GLN A 55 -41.27 49.48 -34.49
N THR A 56 -40.01 49.78 -34.14
CA THR A 56 -39.50 51.17 -34.05
C THR A 56 -38.02 51.23 -34.42
N PHE A 57 -37.65 52.13 -35.32
CA PHE A 57 -36.26 52.47 -35.69
C PHE A 57 -35.65 53.46 -34.68
N SER A 58 -34.35 53.35 -34.41
CA SER A 58 -33.47 54.54 -34.35
C SER A 58 -31.98 54.24 -34.61
N SER A 59 -31.46 54.88 -35.65
CA SER A 59 -30.07 55.32 -35.90
C SER A 59 -28.88 54.69 -35.13
N HIS A 60 -27.95 54.10 -35.90
CA HIS A 60 -26.53 54.08 -35.54
C HIS A 60 -25.94 55.50 -35.53
N GLY A 61 -25.09 55.79 -34.55
CA GLY A 61 -24.05 56.84 -34.61
C GLY A 61 -22.67 56.21 -34.41
N PRO A 62 -21.58 56.75 -34.99
CA PRO A 62 -20.25 56.16 -34.88
C PRO A 62 -19.58 56.53 -33.55
N GLY A 63 -19.15 55.52 -32.79
CA GLY A 63 -18.41 55.65 -31.53
C GLY A 63 -17.23 54.67 -31.48
N ASN A 64 -16.16 55.05 -30.77
CA ASN A 64 -14.88 54.32 -30.69
C ASN A 64 -15.00 52.87 -30.19
N PRO A 65 -14.01 52.00 -30.49
CA PRO A 65 -13.96 50.66 -29.92
C PRO A 65 -13.70 50.73 -28.40
N GLU A 66 -14.70 50.33 -27.61
CA GLU A 66 -14.52 50.10 -26.17
C GLU A 66 -13.70 48.83 -25.92
N ALA A 67 -12.97 48.82 -24.80
CA ALA A 67 -12.22 47.65 -24.35
C ALA A 67 -13.17 46.48 -24.00
N PRO A 68 -12.74 45.21 -24.13
CA PRO A 68 -13.60 44.06 -23.82
C PRO A 68 -14.10 44.12 -22.36
N GLY A 69 -15.42 44.16 -22.19
CA GLY A 69 -16.06 44.34 -20.89
C GLY A 69 -15.78 43.21 -19.90
N MET A 70 -15.92 43.52 -18.60
CA MET A 70 -15.62 42.66 -17.44
C MET A 70 -16.10 41.20 -17.59
N ASP A 71 -17.34 41.02 -18.08
CA ASP A 71 -17.96 39.72 -18.30
C ASP A 71 -17.18 38.81 -19.25
N SER A 72 -16.37 39.37 -20.16
CA SER A 72 -15.49 38.59 -21.04
C SER A 72 -14.44 37.86 -20.23
N ILE A 73 -13.81 38.53 -19.27
CA ILE A 73 -12.69 37.98 -18.49
C ILE A 73 -13.15 36.81 -17.62
N VAL A 74 -14.30 36.98 -16.95
CA VAL A 74 -14.90 35.93 -16.11
C VAL A 74 -15.30 34.73 -16.97
N ARG A 75 -15.98 34.96 -18.11
CA ARG A 75 -16.33 33.92 -19.06
C ARG A 75 -15.11 33.19 -19.61
N ASP A 76 -14.04 33.89 -19.95
CA ASP A 76 -12.79 33.28 -20.43
C ASP A 76 -12.19 32.35 -19.36
N VAL A 77 -12.12 32.79 -18.09
CA VAL A 77 -11.58 31.97 -16.99
C VAL A 77 -12.42 30.72 -16.74
N ILE A 78 -13.76 30.84 -16.74
CA ILE A 78 -14.67 29.70 -16.54
C ILE A 78 -14.66 28.75 -17.74
N HIS A 79 -14.66 29.27 -18.96
CA HIS A 79 -14.62 28.48 -20.20
C HIS A 79 -13.34 27.64 -20.28
N ASN A 80 -12.17 28.26 -20.08
CA ASN A 80 -10.89 27.55 -20.02
C ASN A 80 -10.87 26.49 -18.90
N SER A 81 -11.47 26.79 -17.74
CA SER A 81 -11.55 25.84 -16.62
C SER A 81 -12.42 24.63 -16.96
N LYS A 82 -13.53 24.85 -17.67
CA LYS A 82 -14.46 23.82 -18.15
C LYS A 82 -13.84 22.93 -19.22
N GLU A 83 -13.10 23.48 -20.18
CA GLU A 83 -12.38 22.70 -21.18
C GLU A 83 -11.33 21.79 -20.53
N VAL A 84 -10.51 22.34 -19.63
CA VAL A 84 -9.51 21.56 -18.88
C VAL A 84 -10.17 20.48 -18.04
N LEU A 85 -11.27 20.78 -17.35
CA LEU A 85 -12.03 19.79 -16.58
C LEU A 85 -12.56 18.66 -17.46
N SER A 86 -13.15 18.99 -18.61
CA SER A 86 -13.69 18.01 -19.56
C SER A 86 -12.60 17.05 -20.04
N LEU A 87 -11.42 17.56 -20.40
CA LEU A 87 -10.25 16.76 -20.80
C LEU A 87 -9.69 15.86 -19.67
N LEU A 88 -9.89 16.22 -18.40
CA LEU A 88 -9.51 15.39 -17.26
C LEU A 88 -10.53 14.28 -17.00
N GLN A 89 -11.82 14.58 -17.16
CA GLN A 89 -12.95 13.66 -17.03
C GLN A 89 -13.00 12.63 -18.18
N GLU A 90 -12.69 13.03 -19.42
CA GLU A 90 -12.54 12.10 -20.55
C GLU A 90 -11.46 11.05 -20.29
N LYS A 91 -10.35 11.44 -19.64
CA LYS A 91 -9.25 10.53 -19.28
C LYS A 91 -9.54 9.70 -18.03
N ASN A 92 -10.38 10.20 -17.13
CA ASN A 92 -10.73 9.54 -15.86
C ASN A 92 -12.23 9.74 -15.58
N PRO A 93 -13.15 8.92 -16.14
CA PRO A 93 -14.59 9.13 -16.01
C PRO A 93 -15.14 9.10 -14.56
N ALA A 94 -14.37 8.53 -13.62
CA ALA A 94 -14.67 8.54 -12.18
C ALA A 94 -14.27 9.85 -11.47
N PHE A 95 -13.49 10.72 -12.11
CA PHE A 95 -13.00 11.97 -11.52
C PHE A 95 -14.11 13.02 -11.48
N LYS A 96 -14.68 13.21 -10.29
CA LYS A 96 -15.64 14.28 -9.99
C LYS A 96 -15.05 15.18 -8.91
N PRO A 97 -14.41 16.30 -9.28
CA PRO A 97 -13.76 17.14 -8.30
C PRO A 97 -14.81 17.95 -7.53
N VAL A 98 -14.78 17.82 -6.20
CA VAL A 98 -15.62 18.59 -5.28
C VAL A 98 -14.84 19.76 -4.67
N LEU A 99 -15.44 20.95 -4.66
CA LEU A 99 -15.03 22.09 -3.86
C LEU A 99 -15.81 22.07 -2.54
N ALA A 100 -15.12 21.90 -1.41
CA ALA A 100 -15.71 22.08 -0.10
C ALA A 100 -15.64 23.56 0.31
N VAL A 101 -16.73 24.05 0.88
CA VAL A 101 -16.84 25.38 1.48
C VAL A 101 -17.23 25.19 2.93
N ILE A 102 -16.35 25.56 3.87
CA ILE A 102 -16.65 25.59 5.30
C ILE A 102 -17.02 27.03 5.67
N GLN A 103 -18.26 27.23 6.13
CA GLN A 103 -18.81 28.53 6.50
C GLN A 103 -19.10 28.57 8.01
N ALA A 104 -18.69 29.63 8.69
CA ALA A 104 -19.08 29.94 10.06
C ALA A 104 -19.51 31.42 10.12
N GLY A 105 -20.82 31.66 10.12
CA GLY A 105 -21.44 32.98 10.01
C GLY A 105 -22.60 33.05 9.00
N ASP A 106 -23.31 34.18 8.95
CA ASP A 106 -24.62 34.32 8.30
C ASP A 106 -24.60 34.81 6.82
N ASP A 107 -23.44 34.94 6.16
CA ASP A 107 -23.34 35.47 4.79
C ASP A 107 -23.47 34.41 3.70
N ASN A 108 -24.53 34.51 2.88
CA ASN A 108 -24.80 33.63 1.74
C ASN A 108 -24.47 34.26 0.36
N LEU A 109 -24.03 35.53 0.28
CA LEU A 109 -23.83 36.20 -1.02
C LEU A 109 -22.63 35.64 -1.80
N MET A 110 -21.50 35.40 -1.10
CA MET A 110 -20.35 34.73 -1.73
C MET A 110 -20.61 33.25 -2.02
N GLN A 111 -21.53 32.63 -1.28
CA GLN A 111 -21.95 31.25 -1.48
C GLN A 111 -22.65 31.10 -2.84
N ASP A 112 -23.65 31.92 -3.14
CA ASP A 112 -24.39 31.91 -4.42
C ASP A 112 -23.46 32.16 -5.62
N MET A 113 -22.52 33.11 -5.52
CA MET A 113 -21.55 33.39 -6.58
C MET A 113 -20.63 32.19 -6.86
N ASN A 114 -20.08 31.57 -5.81
CA ASN A 114 -19.24 30.37 -5.93
C ASN A 114 -20.05 29.20 -6.52
N GLN A 115 -21.29 28.98 -6.07
CA GLN A 115 -22.16 27.91 -6.56
C GLN A 115 -22.47 28.05 -8.06
N ASN A 116 -22.85 29.25 -8.50
CA ASN A 116 -23.20 29.48 -9.91
C ASN A 116 -22.02 29.28 -10.85
N LEU A 117 -20.85 29.85 -10.55
CA LEU A 117 -19.65 29.75 -11.39
C LEU A 117 -19.05 28.34 -11.42
N ALA A 118 -19.04 27.64 -10.27
CA ALA A 118 -18.59 26.26 -10.21
C ALA A 118 -19.51 25.32 -11.01
N LYS A 119 -20.84 25.50 -10.91
CA LYS A 119 -21.83 24.76 -11.70
C LYS A 119 -21.70 25.04 -13.20
N GLU A 120 -21.41 26.27 -13.60
CA GLU A 120 -21.12 26.62 -15.00
C GLU A 120 -19.86 25.91 -15.52
N ALA A 121 -18.80 25.84 -14.69
CA ALA A 121 -17.57 25.13 -14.98
C ALA A 121 -17.70 23.60 -14.97
N GLY A 122 -18.75 23.05 -14.34
CA GLY A 122 -19.00 21.61 -14.22
C GLY A 122 -18.44 20.95 -12.96
N LEU A 123 -18.20 21.73 -11.90
CA LEU A 123 -17.69 21.27 -10.61
C LEU A 123 -18.84 20.97 -9.63
N ASP A 124 -18.63 19.95 -8.78
CA ASP A 124 -19.49 19.70 -7.63
C ASP A 124 -19.07 20.60 -6.45
N ILE A 125 -20.03 21.07 -5.65
CA ILE A 125 -19.78 21.79 -4.39
C ILE A 125 -20.41 21.03 -3.23
N THR A 126 -19.69 20.97 -2.11
CA THR A 126 -20.24 20.59 -0.80
C THR A 126 -20.13 21.79 0.14
N HIS A 127 -21.25 22.17 0.74
CA HIS A 127 -21.31 23.26 1.70
C HIS A 127 -21.47 22.73 3.12
N ILE A 128 -20.71 23.28 4.06
CA ILE A 128 -20.68 22.86 5.45
C ILE A 128 -20.89 24.10 6.31
N CYS A 129 -22.13 24.28 6.78
CA CYS A 129 -22.48 25.34 7.72
C CYS A 129 -22.13 24.89 9.14
N LEU A 130 -21.19 25.59 9.78
CA LEU A 130 -20.96 25.52 11.22
C LEU A 130 -21.83 26.58 11.93
N PRO A 131 -22.21 26.37 13.20
CA PRO A 131 -22.81 27.41 14.03
C PRO A 131 -22.01 28.74 14.00
N PRO A 132 -22.67 29.92 14.00
CA PRO A 132 -21.97 31.21 14.01
C PRO A 132 -21.07 31.43 15.23
N ASP A 133 -21.30 30.70 16.32
CA ASP A 133 -20.54 30.69 17.57
C ASP A 133 -19.49 29.57 17.67
N SER A 134 -19.24 28.84 16.57
CA SER A 134 -18.26 27.74 16.55
C SER A 134 -16.83 28.19 16.90
N GLY A 135 -16.20 27.42 17.79
CA GLY A 135 -14.84 27.67 18.26
C GLY A 135 -13.75 27.31 17.25
N GLU A 136 -12.52 27.79 17.51
CA GLU A 136 -11.33 27.51 16.70
C GLU A 136 -11.13 25.99 16.47
N ASP A 137 -11.30 25.19 17.52
CA ASP A 137 -11.12 23.73 17.48
C ASP A 137 -12.20 23.02 16.64
N GLU A 138 -13.46 23.48 16.66
CA GLU A 138 -14.54 22.90 15.85
C GLU A 138 -14.32 23.14 14.35
N ILE A 139 -13.82 24.33 14.00
CA ILE A 139 -13.44 24.68 12.62
C ILE A 139 -12.26 23.81 12.18
N ILE A 140 -11.26 23.60 13.05
CA ILE A 140 -10.10 22.73 12.78
C ILE A 140 -10.55 21.27 12.57
N ASP A 141 -11.42 20.72 13.42
CA ASP A 141 -11.89 19.34 13.31
C ASP A 141 -12.61 19.08 11.97
N GLU A 142 -13.46 20.02 11.52
CA GLU A 142 -14.14 19.90 10.24
C GLU A 142 -13.17 20.08 9.05
N ILE A 143 -12.19 20.99 9.14
CA ILE A 143 -11.10 21.09 8.15
C ILE A 143 -10.33 19.78 8.04
N LEU A 144 -9.95 19.16 9.16
CA LEU A 144 -9.23 17.88 9.19
C LEU A 144 -10.07 16.75 8.58
N LYS A 145 -11.36 16.67 8.92
CA LYS A 145 -12.31 15.72 8.34
C LYS A 145 -12.43 15.84 6.81
N ILE A 146 -12.47 17.07 6.29
CA ILE A 146 -12.56 17.35 4.85
C ILE A 146 -11.22 17.19 4.12
N ASN A 147 -10.10 17.40 4.82
CA ASN A 147 -8.77 17.08 4.32
C ASN A 147 -8.59 15.58 4.05
N GLU A 148 -9.26 14.70 4.79
CA GLU A 148 -9.23 13.24 4.57
C GLU A 148 -10.31 12.71 3.60
N ASP A 149 -11.25 13.54 3.11
CA ASP A 149 -12.18 13.10 2.06
C ASP A 149 -11.48 13.09 0.68
N PRO A 150 -11.31 11.92 0.02
CA PRO A 150 -10.65 11.83 -1.29
C PRO A 150 -11.52 12.37 -2.45
N ARG A 151 -12.80 12.67 -2.20
CA ARG A 151 -13.70 13.30 -3.19
C ARG A 151 -13.51 14.83 -3.22
N VAL A 152 -13.00 15.41 -2.13
CA VAL A 152 -12.75 16.85 -2.03
C VAL A 152 -11.36 17.17 -2.57
N HIS A 153 -11.31 18.05 -3.56
CA HIS A 153 -10.08 18.42 -4.27
C HIS A 153 -9.68 19.88 -4.02
N GLY A 154 -10.60 20.69 -3.49
CA GLY A 154 -10.32 22.04 -3.01
C GLY A 154 -11.17 22.34 -1.77
N LEU A 155 -10.62 23.14 -0.86
CA LEU A 155 -11.30 23.63 0.34
C LEU A 155 -11.07 25.14 0.47
N THR A 156 -12.15 25.87 0.70
CA THR A 156 -12.20 27.32 0.94
C THR A 156 -12.89 27.60 2.28
N LEU A 157 -12.43 28.61 3.00
CA LEU A 157 -12.92 28.99 4.33
C LEU A 157 -13.70 30.31 4.23
N GLN A 158 -14.94 30.31 4.73
CA GLN A 158 -15.84 31.45 4.82
C GLN A 158 -16.17 31.69 6.31
N ILE A 159 -15.16 32.13 7.06
CA ILE A 159 -15.22 32.36 8.50
C ILE A 159 -14.81 33.82 8.80
N SER A 160 -15.11 34.31 10.00
CA SER A 160 -14.76 35.67 10.42
C SER A 160 -13.23 35.88 10.51
N GLU A 161 -12.79 37.15 10.42
CA GLU A 161 -11.36 37.49 10.58
C GLU A 161 -10.82 37.11 11.96
N ASP A 162 -11.63 37.23 13.01
CA ASP A 162 -11.28 36.82 14.38
C ASP A 162 -11.01 35.30 14.50
N SER A 163 -11.60 34.48 13.62
CA SER A 163 -11.41 33.03 13.57
C SER A 163 -10.31 32.58 12.59
N LEU A 164 -9.72 33.48 11.79
CA LEU A 164 -8.64 33.16 10.83
C LEU A 164 -7.25 33.09 11.50
N SER A 165 -7.13 32.23 12.52
CA SER A 165 -5.86 31.98 13.22
C SER A 165 -4.84 31.22 12.36
N SER A 166 -3.55 31.35 12.68
CA SER A 166 -2.50 30.52 12.08
C SER A 166 -2.68 29.02 12.33
N LYS A 167 -3.44 28.59 13.36
CA LYS A 167 -3.74 27.16 13.54
C LYS A 167 -4.81 26.70 12.55
N VAL A 168 -5.90 27.47 12.40
CA VAL A 168 -6.98 27.20 11.43
C VAL A 168 -6.42 27.17 10.01
N LEU A 169 -5.58 28.15 9.66
CA LEU A 169 -4.92 28.19 8.36
C LEU A 169 -3.95 27.03 8.12
N ASN A 170 -3.19 26.58 9.12
CA ASN A 170 -2.27 25.45 8.98
C ASN A 170 -2.94 24.07 9.17
N ALA A 171 -4.20 24.01 9.61
CA ALA A 171 -4.99 22.78 9.56
C ALA A 171 -5.34 22.40 8.11
N LEU A 172 -5.47 23.37 7.20
CA LEU A 172 -5.79 23.16 5.78
C LEU A 172 -4.61 22.52 5.02
N LYS A 173 -4.83 21.39 4.32
CA LYS A 173 -3.78 20.79 3.46
C LYS A 173 -3.39 21.75 2.34
N PRO A 174 -2.10 22.14 2.17
CA PRO A 174 -1.66 23.06 1.13
C PRO A 174 -2.00 22.64 -0.30
N GLU A 175 -2.23 21.34 -0.53
CA GLU A 175 -2.65 20.75 -1.80
C GLU A 175 -4.14 20.99 -2.09
N LYS A 176 -4.98 21.19 -1.07
CA LYS A 176 -6.42 21.50 -1.18
C LYS A 176 -6.74 23.01 -1.01
N ASP A 177 -5.78 23.81 -0.57
CA ASP A 177 -5.89 25.26 -0.34
C ASP A 177 -6.10 26.07 -1.63
N VAL A 178 -7.35 26.21 -2.08
CA VAL A 178 -7.67 26.94 -3.33
C VAL A 178 -7.64 28.46 -3.17
N ASP A 179 -7.57 28.98 -1.95
CA ASP A 179 -7.41 30.41 -1.66
C ASP A 179 -5.95 30.83 -1.38
N GLY A 180 -5.00 29.89 -1.38
CA GLY A 180 -3.58 30.17 -1.18
C GLY A 180 -3.24 30.81 0.17
N VAL A 181 -4.03 30.51 1.21
CA VAL A 181 -3.95 31.14 2.54
C VAL A 181 -3.03 30.40 3.52
N THR A 182 -2.63 29.16 3.22
CA THR A 182 -1.68 28.40 4.06
C THR A 182 -0.28 29.04 4.04
N ASP A 183 0.45 28.93 5.15
CA ASP A 183 1.85 29.41 5.24
C ASP A 183 2.75 28.77 4.17
N VAL A 184 2.46 27.54 3.76
CA VAL A 184 3.18 26.81 2.71
C VAL A 184 2.94 27.42 1.33
N ASN A 185 1.69 27.74 0.96
CA ASN A 185 1.41 28.37 -0.34
C ASN A 185 1.88 29.83 -0.39
N LEU A 186 1.69 30.56 0.70
CA LEU A 186 2.17 31.93 0.84
C LEU A 186 3.71 31.99 0.79
N GLY A 187 4.40 31.12 1.51
CA GLY A 187 5.87 31.03 1.50
C GLY A 187 6.43 30.70 0.10
N LYS A 188 5.81 29.77 -0.62
CA LYS A 188 6.14 29.48 -2.04
C LYS A 188 5.95 30.71 -2.94
N LEU A 189 4.82 31.42 -2.82
CA LEU A 189 4.56 32.66 -3.57
C LEU A 189 5.63 33.73 -3.30
N VAL A 190 5.97 33.94 -2.02
CA VAL A 190 7.00 34.91 -1.61
C VAL A 190 8.38 34.54 -2.16
N ARG A 191 8.79 33.26 -2.10
CA ARG A 191 10.07 32.81 -2.69
C ARG A 191 10.10 32.89 -4.23
N GLY A 192 8.96 32.73 -4.89
CA GLY A 192 8.84 32.77 -6.35
C GLY A 192 8.50 31.44 -7.00
N ASP A 193 8.18 30.42 -6.20
CA ASP A 193 7.74 29.10 -6.63
C ASP A 193 6.25 29.10 -7.02
N ALA A 194 5.79 30.20 -7.65
CA ALA A 194 4.39 30.41 -8.02
C ALA A 194 3.75 29.26 -8.85
N PRO A 195 4.47 28.53 -9.72
CA PRO A 195 3.93 27.32 -10.38
C PRO A 195 3.60 26.16 -9.43
N GLU A 196 4.15 26.14 -8.22
CA GLU A 196 4.01 25.07 -7.22
C GLU A 196 3.10 25.42 -6.03
N CYS A 197 2.52 26.63 -5.99
CA CYS A 197 1.54 27.04 -4.99
C CYS A 197 0.14 27.25 -5.59
N PHE A 198 -0.82 27.57 -4.72
CA PHE A 198 -2.01 28.32 -5.11
C PHE A 198 -1.83 29.78 -4.71
N VAL A 199 -2.35 30.69 -5.53
CA VAL A 199 -2.28 32.13 -5.31
C VAL A 199 -3.66 32.62 -4.92
N SER A 200 -3.74 33.50 -3.92
CA SER A 200 -4.98 34.14 -3.49
C SER A 200 -5.81 34.64 -4.67
N PRO A 201 -7.02 34.08 -4.92
CA PRO A 201 -7.88 34.52 -6.00
C PRO A 201 -8.23 36.00 -5.92
N LEU A 202 -8.33 36.53 -4.69
CA LEU A 202 -8.63 37.93 -4.41
C LEU A 202 -7.45 38.85 -4.75
N ALA A 203 -6.24 38.51 -4.29
CA ALA A 203 -5.04 39.28 -4.63
C ALA A 203 -4.71 39.21 -6.13
N LYS A 204 -4.92 38.04 -6.76
CA LYS A 204 -4.75 37.85 -8.20
C LYS A 204 -5.79 38.63 -9.02
N ALA A 205 -7.06 38.65 -8.59
CA ALA A 205 -8.11 39.46 -9.23
C ALA A 205 -7.75 40.95 -9.19
N ALA A 206 -7.31 41.47 -8.04
CA ALA A 206 -6.91 42.87 -7.90
C ALA A 206 -5.82 43.29 -8.91
N VAL A 207 -4.81 42.43 -9.10
CA VAL A 207 -3.72 42.67 -10.06
C VAL A 207 -4.19 42.52 -11.52
N GLU A 208 -4.94 41.45 -11.85
CA GLU A 208 -5.44 41.25 -13.23
C GLU A 208 -6.39 42.38 -13.67
N LEU A 209 -7.24 42.89 -12.76
CA LEU A 209 -8.16 43.99 -13.08
C LEU A 209 -7.43 45.32 -13.26
N ALA A 210 -6.36 45.58 -12.50
CA ALA A 210 -5.52 46.75 -12.73
C ALA A 210 -4.87 46.69 -14.12
N GLU A 211 -4.23 45.57 -14.48
CA GLU A 211 -3.58 45.40 -15.78
C GLU A 211 -4.59 45.49 -16.95
N LYS A 212 -5.74 44.81 -16.85
CA LYS A 212 -6.77 44.81 -17.90
C LYS A 212 -7.55 46.13 -18.01
N SER A 213 -7.53 46.96 -16.96
CA SER A 213 -7.98 48.36 -17.02
C SER A 213 -6.98 49.31 -17.71
N GLY A 214 -5.90 48.77 -18.31
CA GLY A 214 -4.89 49.53 -19.04
C GLY A 214 -3.83 50.19 -18.16
N ILE A 215 -3.67 49.75 -16.91
CA ILE A 215 -2.71 50.33 -15.96
C ILE A 215 -1.40 49.55 -16.03
N THR A 216 -0.34 50.21 -16.50
CA THR A 216 1.03 49.70 -16.36
C THR A 216 1.43 49.74 -14.88
N LEU A 217 1.72 48.57 -14.30
CA LEU A 217 2.08 48.42 -12.88
C LEU A 217 3.55 48.72 -12.58
N ASP A 218 4.43 48.61 -13.57
CA ASP A 218 5.87 48.86 -13.40
C ASP A 218 6.15 50.30 -12.97
N GLY A 219 6.99 50.48 -11.95
CA GLY A 219 7.33 51.77 -11.36
C GLY A 219 6.20 52.47 -10.57
N LYS A 220 4.99 51.88 -10.45
CA LYS A 220 3.87 52.48 -9.73
C LYS A 220 3.97 52.34 -8.22
N LYS A 221 3.51 53.37 -7.48
CA LYS A 221 3.36 53.33 -6.02
C LYS A 221 2.00 52.73 -5.65
N VAL A 222 2.03 51.57 -4.98
CA VAL A 222 0.84 50.84 -4.53
C VAL A 222 0.75 50.90 -3.00
N LEU A 223 -0.39 51.36 -2.48
CA LEU A 223 -0.67 51.42 -1.05
C LEU A 223 -1.78 50.44 -0.67
N VAL A 224 -1.44 49.43 0.13
CA VAL A 224 -2.38 48.44 0.67
C VAL A 224 -2.83 48.89 2.06
N ILE A 225 -4.11 49.19 2.24
CA ILE A 225 -4.64 49.77 3.49
C ILE A 225 -5.55 48.76 4.18
N GLY A 226 -5.23 48.42 5.43
CA GLY A 226 -6.08 47.59 6.28
C GLY A 226 -6.24 46.13 5.84
N ALA A 227 -5.43 45.64 4.91
CA ALA A 227 -5.27 44.19 4.71
C ALA A 227 -4.36 43.62 5.80
N HIS A 228 -4.58 42.37 6.19
CA HIS A 228 -3.78 41.66 7.17
C HIS A 228 -3.41 40.24 6.70
N GLY A 229 -2.40 39.64 7.33
CA GLY A 229 -2.08 38.23 7.20
C GLY A 229 -1.77 37.78 5.76
N PRO A 230 -2.28 36.61 5.31
CA PRO A 230 -1.98 36.07 3.99
C PRO A 230 -2.37 36.98 2.82
N LEU A 231 -3.48 37.73 2.94
CA LEU A 231 -3.95 38.63 1.88
C LEU A 231 -3.00 39.82 1.67
N GLU A 232 -2.54 40.43 2.76
CA GLU A 232 -1.57 41.53 2.72
C GLU A 232 -0.27 41.11 2.03
N ALA A 233 0.30 39.98 2.46
CA ALA A 233 1.54 39.45 1.93
C ALA A 233 1.40 39.00 0.46
N ALA A 234 0.27 38.40 0.07
CA ALA A 234 -0.01 38.04 -1.33
C ALA A 234 -0.12 39.28 -2.23
N LEU A 235 -0.85 40.33 -1.80
CA LEU A 235 -0.98 41.59 -2.52
C LEU A 235 0.39 42.27 -2.71
N GLN A 236 1.15 42.44 -1.61
CA GLN A 236 2.50 43.01 -1.67
C GLN A 236 3.39 42.25 -2.66
N CYS A 237 3.43 40.92 -2.55
CA CYS A 237 4.30 40.10 -3.38
C CYS A 237 3.93 40.17 -4.87
N LEU A 238 2.64 40.12 -5.21
CA LEU A 238 2.19 40.16 -6.61
C LEU A 238 2.46 41.53 -7.26
N PHE A 239 2.16 42.64 -6.58
CA PHE A 239 2.45 43.98 -7.12
C PHE A 239 3.96 44.24 -7.25
N GLN A 240 4.78 43.85 -6.25
CA GLN A 240 6.24 43.95 -6.34
C GLN A 240 6.81 43.13 -7.52
N ARG A 241 6.29 41.92 -7.77
CA ARG A 241 6.67 41.09 -8.93
C ARG A 241 6.30 41.70 -10.28
N LYS A 242 5.39 42.67 -10.32
CA LYS A 242 5.00 43.44 -11.50
C LYS A 242 5.77 44.77 -11.63
N GLY A 243 6.77 45.01 -10.78
CA GLY A 243 7.60 46.21 -10.79
C GLY A 243 7.08 47.36 -9.92
N SER A 244 5.99 47.17 -9.17
CA SER A 244 5.40 48.22 -8.34
C SER A 244 6.11 48.40 -6.99
N MET A 245 6.30 49.65 -6.58
CA MET A 245 6.72 50.01 -5.22
C MET A 245 5.52 49.85 -4.27
N THR A 246 5.46 48.74 -3.54
CA THR A 246 4.28 48.43 -2.69
C THR A 246 4.57 48.64 -1.20
N MET A 247 3.65 49.33 -0.52
CA MET A 247 3.67 49.59 0.93
C MET A 247 2.31 49.19 1.53
N SER A 248 2.29 48.73 2.78
CA SER A 248 1.06 48.55 3.55
C SER A 248 0.99 49.44 4.79
N CYS A 249 -0.24 49.63 5.31
CA CYS A 249 -0.49 50.22 6.62
C CYS A 249 -1.91 49.90 7.13
N PRO A 250 -2.14 49.86 8.47
CA PRO A 250 -3.48 49.89 9.02
C PRO A 250 -4.11 51.28 8.85
N TRP A 251 -5.44 51.36 8.99
CA TRP A 251 -6.20 52.61 8.89
C TRP A 251 -5.78 53.67 9.95
N ALA A 252 -5.43 53.23 11.15
CA ALA A 252 -5.09 54.10 12.27
C ALA A 252 -3.59 54.48 12.29
N ILE A 253 -3.11 55.21 11.26
CA ILE A 253 -1.77 55.83 11.28
C ILE A 253 -1.80 57.35 11.04
N PRO A 254 -0.99 58.15 11.75
CA PRO A 254 -0.97 59.61 11.56
C PRO A 254 -0.58 60.06 10.14
N GLN A 255 0.28 59.30 9.46
CA GLN A 255 0.82 59.64 8.13
C GLN A 255 -0.04 59.07 6.97
N LEU A 256 -1.26 58.60 7.23
CA LEU A 256 -2.14 58.09 6.19
C LEU A 256 -2.44 59.11 5.07
N PRO A 257 -2.69 60.40 5.35
CA PRO A 257 -2.95 61.40 4.31
C PRO A 257 -1.77 61.55 3.34
N ASP A 258 -0.55 61.66 3.85
CA ASP A 258 0.66 61.83 3.05
C ASP A 258 0.89 60.61 2.14
N LYS A 259 0.72 59.41 2.70
CA LYS A 259 0.85 58.15 1.95
C LYS A 259 -0.22 57.98 0.87
N LEU A 260 -1.46 58.44 1.11
CA LEU A 260 -2.54 58.44 0.13
C LEU A 260 -2.27 59.40 -1.03
N GLN A 261 -1.67 60.56 -0.76
CA GLN A 261 -1.28 61.53 -1.80
C GLN A 261 -0.15 61.01 -2.71
N GLU A 262 0.73 60.15 -2.18
CA GLU A 262 1.81 59.53 -2.96
C GLU A 262 1.39 58.29 -3.77
N ALA A 263 0.18 57.74 -3.57
CA ALA A 263 -0.23 56.46 -4.15
C ALA A 263 -0.85 56.60 -5.56
N ASP A 264 -0.27 55.90 -6.54
CA ASP A 264 -0.90 55.70 -7.87
C ASP A 264 -2.11 54.75 -7.80
N ILE A 265 -2.01 53.74 -6.93
CA ILE A 265 -3.00 52.68 -6.73
C ILE A 265 -3.19 52.48 -5.23
N VAL A 266 -4.44 52.44 -4.78
CA VAL A 266 -4.83 52.13 -3.41
C VAL A 266 -5.65 50.84 -3.39
N VAL A 267 -5.22 49.86 -2.60
CA VAL A 267 -5.91 48.59 -2.38
C VAL A 267 -6.51 48.61 -0.97
N LEU A 268 -7.82 48.43 -0.86
CA LEU A 268 -8.54 48.42 0.42
C LEU A 268 -8.74 46.97 0.88
N GLY A 269 -8.18 46.62 2.04
CA GLY A 269 -8.23 45.27 2.62
C GLY A 269 -9.17 45.10 3.82
N SER A 270 -9.67 46.19 4.38
CA SER A 270 -10.79 46.20 5.35
C SER A 270 -11.67 47.45 5.15
N PRO A 271 -12.91 47.50 5.66
CA PRO A 271 -13.81 48.64 5.49
C PRO A 271 -13.18 49.98 5.91
N LYS A 272 -13.34 51.02 5.08
CA LYS A 272 -12.87 52.38 5.40
C LYS A 272 -13.66 52.94 6.59
N PRO A 273 -13.03 53.29 7.73
CA PRO A 273 -13.68 54.00 8.83
C PRO A 273 -14.40 55.27 8.34
N GLU A 274 -15.59 55.56 8.87
CA GLU A 274 -16.39 56.74 8.48
C GLU A 274 -15.60 58.05 8.65
N GLU A 275 -14.75 58.08 9.69
CA GLU A 275 -13.88 59.19 10.11
C GLU A 275 -12.85 59.65 9.05
N ILE A 276 -12.55 58.82 8.04
CA ILE A 276 -11.53 59.12 7.03
C ILE A 276 -12.13 59.84 5.82
N PRO A 277 -11.77 61.11 5.55
CA PRO A 277 -12.33 61.89 4.44
C PRO A 277 -11.97 61.33 3.06
N ALA A 278 -12.96 61.21 2.18
CA ALA A 278 -12.74 60.82 0.78
C ALA A 278 -11.79 61.79 0.02
N ALA A 279 -11.72 63.04 0.45
CA ALA A 279 -10.84 64.08 -0.11
C ALA A 279 -9.33 63.79 0.07
N TRP A 280 -8.94 62.82 0.91
CA TRP A 280 -7.53 62.42 1.04
C TRP A 280 -7.01 61.61 -0.15
N ILE A 281 -7.89 61.04 -0.98
CA ILE A 281 -7.51 60.25 -2.15
C ILE A 281 -7.45 61.15 -3.40
N PRO A 282 -6.29 61.25 -4.10
CA PRO A 282 -6.19 62.04 -5.32
C PRO A 282 -7.14 61.57 -6.43
N SER A 283 -7.69 62.52 -7.21
CA SER A 283 -8.70 62.24 -8.25
C SER A 283 -8.20 61.42 -9.46
N GLY A 284 -6.92 61.02 -9.49
CA GLY A 284 -6.31 60.14 -10.49
C GLY A 284 -5.86 58.78 -9.96
N THR A 285 -5.96 58.54 -8.65
CA THR A 285 -5.56 57.29 -7.99
C THR A 285 -6.57 56.19 -8.31
N THR A 286 -6.08 55.00 -8.67
CA THR A 286 -6.95 53.84 -8.91
C THR A 286 -7.28 53.17 -7.58
N ILE A 287 -8.57 52.92 -7.31
CA ILE A 287 -9.01 52.23 -6.09
C ILE A 287 -9.44 50.80 -6.45
N LEU A 288 -8.85 49.83 -5.75
CA LEU A 288 -9.19 48.40 -5.79
C LEU A 288 -9.80 48.02 -4.44
N ASN A 289 -11.07 47.60 -4.42
CA ASN A 289 -11.68 47.09 -3.20
C ASN A 289 -11.50 45.57 -3.08
N CYS A 290 -10.82 45.13 -2.02
CA CYS A 290 -10.51 43.74 -1.70
C CYS A 290 -10.97 43.32 -0.29
N PHE A 291 -11.92 44.04 0.33
CA PHE A 291 -12.48 43.68 1.64
C PHE A 291 -13.91 43.14 1.56
N HIS A 292 -14.35 42.51 2.64
CA HIS A 292 -15.74 42.09 2.84
C HIS A 292 -16.39 42.95 3.93
N ASP A 293 -17.57 43.52 3.65
CA ASP A 293 -18.38 44.15 4.70
C ASP A 293 -19.31 43.09 5.31
N PHE A 294 -19.12 42.80 6.59
CA PHE A 294 -19.87 41.79 7.34
C PHE A 294 -21.19 42.31 7.94
N LEU A 295 -21.47 43.62 7.88
CA LEU A 295 -22.54 44.24 8.69
C LEU A 295 -23.54 45.11 7.92
N SER A 296 -23.26 45.54 6.68
CA SER A 296 -24.24 46.32 5.91
C SER A 296 -25.18 45.47 5.04
N GLY A 297 -26.21 44.90 5.68
CA GLY A 297 -27.42 44.37 5.03
C GLY A 297 -28.29 45.46 4.35
N LYS A 298 -27.65 46.43 3.68
CA LYS A 298 -28.25 47.58 3.01
C LYS A 298 -27.49 47.86 1.72
N LEU A 299 -28.14 47.59 0.59
CA LEU A 299 -27.89 48.28 -0.67
C LEU A 299 -28.12 49.80 -0.48
N ARG A 300 -27.10 50.51 0.00
CA ARG A 300 -26.99 51.96 -0.14
C ARG A 300 -26.07 52.22 -1.32
N GLY A 301 -26.69 52.49 -2.47
CA GLY A 301 -25.95 52.88 -3.67
C GLY A 301 -25.07 54.10 -3.41
N GLY A 302 -23.86 54.06 -3.96
CA GLY A 302 -22.92 55.17 -4.15
C GLY A 302 -22.74 56.13 -2.97
N SER A 303 -21.68 55.96 -2.19
CA SER A 303 -21.14 57.03 -1.34
C SER A 303 -20.88 58.29 -2.20
N PRO A 304 -21.63 59.38 -1.99
CA PRO A 304 -21.55 60.55 -2.86
C PRO A 304 -20.29 61.36 -2.51
N GLY A 305 -19.21 61.20 -3.28
CA GLY A 305 -18.00 62.02 -3.08
C GLY A 305 -16.70 61.59 -3.74
N VAL A 306 -16.58 60.37 -4.29
CA VAL A 306 -15.36 59.95 -5.01
C VAL A 306 -15.52 60.20 -6.52
N PRO A 307 -14.57 60.89 -7.20
CA PRO A 307 -14.62 61.07 -8.65
C PRO A 307 -14.60 59.72 -9.40
N VAL A 308 -15.57 59.52 -10.29
CA VAL A 308 -15.92 58.22 -10.91
C VAL A 308 -14.85 57.66 -11.87
N ASN A 309 -13.76 58.39 -12.15
CA ASN A 309 -12.91 58.14 -13.31
C ASN A 309 -11.95 56.94 -13.26
N ARG A 310 -11.88 56.16 -12.15
CA ARG A 310 -11.05 54.94 -12.08
C ARG A 310 -11.32 53.99 -10.89
N LEU A 311 -12.56 53.89 -10.44
CA LEU A 311 -12.92 52.97 -9.35
C LEU A 311 -13.29 51.59 -9.92
N ILE A 312 -12.50 50.56 -9.61
CA ILE A 312 -12.84 49.18 -9.98
C ILE A 312 -13.81 48.66 -8.91
N ALA A 313 -15.03 48.32 -9.33
CA ALA A 313 -16.11 47.94 -8.42
C ALA A 313 -15.75 46.67 -7.63
N GLU A 314 -16.08 46.68 -6.34
CA GLU A 314 -15.89 45.54 -5.42
C GLU A 314 -16.49 44.24 -5.99
N GLU A 315 -17.71 44.33 -6.53
CA GLU A 315 -18.42 43.24 -7.19
C GLU A 315 -17.61 42.61 -8.34
N SER A 316 -16.86 43.42 -9.10
CA SER A 316 -15.98 42.93 -10.18
C SER A 316 -14.76 42.17 -9.64
N VAL A 317 -14.17 42.66 -8.54
CA VAL A 317 -13.05 41.97 -7.86
C VAL A 317 -13.53 40.63 -7.30
N ARG A 318 -14.70 40.62 -6.64
CA ARG A 318 -15.33 39.42 -6.05
C ARG A 318 -15.72 38.39 -7.10
N LEU A 319 -16.33 38.80 -8.22
CA LEU A 319 -16.72 37.90 -9.30
C LEU A 319 -15.51 37.25 -9.99
N LEU A 320 -14.46 38.03 -10.27
CA LEU A 320 -13.22 37.47 -10.82
C LEU A 320 -12.50 36.58 -9.81
N ALA A 321 -12.48 36.94 -8.51
CA ALA A 321 -11.90 36.09 -7.48
C ALA A 321 -12.62 34.73 -7.36
N ALA A 322 -13.94 34.69 -7.47
CA ALA A 322 -14.69 33.43 -7.50
C ALA A 322 -14.35 32.58 -8.74
N ALA A 323 -14.21 33.18 -9.93
CA ALA A 323 -13.77 32.47 -11.13
C ALA A 323 -12.31 31.98 -11.05
N LEU A 324 -11.42 32.75 -10.43
CA LEU A 324 -10.03 32.36 -10.17
C LEU A 324 -9.92 31.26 -9.10
N ARG A 325 -10.84 31.20 -8.13
CA ARG A 325 -10.98 30.06 -7.20
C ARG A 325 -11.37 28.78 -7.94
N VAL A 326 -12.31 28.85 -8.87
CA VAL A 326 -12.65 27.74 -9.79
C VAL A 326 -11.42 27.29 -10.61
N GLN A 327 -10.62 28.23 -11.12
CA GLN A 327 -9.36 27.91 -11.81
C GLN A 327 -8.31 27.25 -10.90
N ASN A 328 -8.17 27.70 -9.65
CA ASN A 328 -7.30 27.07 -8.66
C ASN A 328 -7.79 25.65 -8.33
N MET A 329 -9.11 25.45 -8.19
CA MET A 329 -9.74 24.16 -7.95
C MET A 329 -9.49 23.15 -9.10
N VAL A 330 -9.70 23.55 -10.35
CA VAL A 330 -9.36 22.71 -11.53
C VAL A 330 -7.86 22.43 -11.58
N SER A 331 -7.02 23.41 -11.21
CA SER A 331 -5.57 23.22 -11.11
C SER A 331 -5.18 22.23 -10.00
N SER A 332 -5.89 22.22 -8.88
CA SER A 332 -5.74 21.23 -7.81
C SER A 332 -6.13 19.84 -8.28
N GLY A 333 -7.33 19.67 -8.85
CA GLY A 333 -7.79 18.41 -9.42
C GLY A 333 -6.82 17.83 -10.46
N ARG A 334 -6.21 18.68 -11.29
CA ARG A 334 -5.13 18.31 -12.23
C ARG A 334 -3.82 17.90 -11.54
N ARG A 335 -3.44 18.54 -10.43
CA ARG A 335 -2.26 18.14 -9.61
C ARG A 335 -2.52 16.78 -8.98
N TRP A 336 -3.67 16.61 -8.31
CA TRP A 336 -4.13 15.37 -7.70
C TRP A 336 -4.15 14.20 -8.69
N LEU A 337 -4.80 14.34 -9.87
CA LEU A 337 -4.81 13.29 -10.89
C LEU A 337 -3.41 12.87 -11.37
N ARG A 338 -2.47 13.82 -11.45
CA ARG A 338 -1.07 13.52 -11.79
C ARG A 338 -0.35 12.77 -10.67
N GLU A 339 -0.78 12.92 -9.42
CA GLU A 339 -0.23 12.25 -8.24
C GLU A 339 -0.79 10.84 -8.06
N GLN A 340 -2.05 10.61 -8.46
CA GLN A 340 -2.65 9.27 -8.46
C GLN A 340 -1.92 8.30 -9.42
N GLN A 341 -1.37 8.80 -10.52
CA GLN A 341 -0.69 8.00 -11.55
C GLN A 341 0.64 7.40 -11.07
N HIS A 342 0.96 6.19 -11.55
CA HIS A 342 2.29 5.61 -11.38
C HIS A 342 3.37 6.55 -11.96
N ARG A 343 4.45 6.74 -11.20
CA ARG A 343 5.61 7.55 -11.60
C ARG A 343 6.88 6.72 -11.43
N ARG A 344 7.83 6.89 -12.36
CA ARG A 344 9.19 6.35 -12.18
C ARG A 344 9.77 6.87 -10.86
N TRP A 345 10.23 5.95 -10.01
CA TRP A 345 10.74 6.28 -8.68
C TRP A 345 11.95 7.21 -8.77
N ARG A 346 12.12 8.02 -7.72
CA ARG A 346 13.31 8.87 -7.51
C ARG A 346 14.02 8.45 -6.22
N LEU A 347 14.27 7.15 -6.09
CA LEU A 347 14.80 6.53 -4.89
C LEU A 347 16.25 6.95 -4.62
N HIS A 348 16.50 7.61 -3.48
CA HIS A 348 17.85 7.94 -3.04
C HIS A 348 18.50 6.72 -2.38
N CYS A 349 19.28 5.93 -3.10
CA CYS A 349 19.90 4.74 -2.52
C CYS A 349 20.97 5.12 -1.46
N LEU A 350 20.89 4.50 -0.28
CA LEU A 350 21.85 4.73 0.80
C LEU A 350 23.19 4.10 0.42
N LYS A 351 24.29 4.79 0.74
CA LYS A 351 25.64 4.27 0.47
C LYS A 351 26.03 3.26 1.55
N LEU A 352 26.55 2.11 1.13
CA LEU A 352 27.24 1.16 2.00
C LEU A 352 28.75 1.40 2.02
N GLN A 353 29.36 1.14 3.18
CA GLN A 353 30.81 1.06 3.34
C GLN A 353 31.17 -0.30 3.97
N PRO A 354 31.31 -1.37 3.16
CA PRO A 354 31.61 -2.70 3.69
C PRO A 354 32.99 -2.77 4.36
N LEU A 355 33.03 -3.36 5.55
CA LEU A 355 34.25 -3.57 6.33
C LEU A 355 34.78 -5.01 6.15
N SER A 356 36.08 -5.18 6.34
CA SER A 356 36.77 -6.49 6.32
C SER A 356 37.76 -6.55 7.50
N PRO A 357 37.61 -7.49 8.45
CA PRO A 357 36.57 -8.52 8.53
C PRO A 357 35.16 -7.92 8.65
N VAL A 358 34.16 -8.67 8.16
CA VAL A 358 32.75 -8.30 8.24
C VAL A 358 32.33 -8.35 9.72
N PRO A 359 31.72 -7.29 10.28
CA PRO A 359 31.21 -7.27 11.66
C PRO A 359 30.02 -8.23 11.85
N SER A 360 29.49 -8.31 13.07
CA SER A 360 28.22 -9.03 13.29
C SER A 360 27.04 -8.32 12.63
N ASP A 361 26.00 -9.08 12.29
CA ASP A 361 24.81 -8.57 11.59
C ASP A 361 24.16 -7.38 12.33
N ILE A 362 24.11 -7.42 13.67
CA ILE A 362 23.57 -6.33 14.50
C ILE A 362 24.46 -5.09 14.53
N GLU A 363 25.79 -5.23 14.53
CA GLU A 363 26.72 -4.10 14.40
C GLU A 363 26.56 -3.41 13.04
N ILE A 364 26.38 -4.19 11.96
CA ILE A 364 26.09 -3.65 10.62
C ILE A 364 24.72 -2.97 10.59
N SER A 365 23.69 -3.55 11.21
CA SER A 365 22.35 -2.95 11.27
C SER A 365 22.33 -1.64 12.04
N ARG A 366 23.14 -1.50 13.09
CA ARG A 366 23.25 -0.27 13.90
C ARG A 366 24.17 0.77 13.26
N GLY A 367 25.16 0.33 12.50
CA GLY A 367 26.07 1.20 11.77
C GLY A 367 25.43 1.95 10.58
N GLN A 368 24.20 1.59 10.18
CA GLN A 368 23.50 2.20 9.07
C GLN A 368 22.21 2.90 9.53
N THR A 369 22.14 4.22 9.33
CA THR A 369 20.92 4.99 9.58
C THR A 369 19.90 4.74 8.45
N PRO A 370 18.71 4.18 8.74
CA PRO A 370 17.64 4.04 7.74
C PRO A 370 17.09 5.42 7.35
N LYS A 371 16.48 5.52 6.15
CA LYS A 371 15.62 6.66 5.82
C LYS A 371 14.43 6.70 6.78
N ALA A 372 13.90 7.89 7.02
CA ALA A 372 12.55 8.02 7.55
C ALA A 372 11.55 7.36 6.56
N VAL A 373 10.58 6.61 7.08
CA VAL A 373 9.71 5.74 6.27
C VAL A 373 8.76 6.51 5.36
N ASP A 374 8.36 7.72 5.74
CA ASP A 374 7.60 8.68 4.95
C ASP A 374 8.39 9.16 3.71
N VAL A 375 9.70 9.42 3.87
CA VAL A 375 10.60 9.75 2.76
C VAL A 375 10.72 8.57 1.80
N LEU A 376 10.91 7.36 2.32
CA LEU A 376 10.94 6.14 1.49
C LEU A 376 9.62 5.95 0.73
N ALA A 377 8.48 6.06 1.43
CA ALA A 377 7.15 5.92 0.87
C ALA A 377 6.92 6.92 -0.29
N LYS A 378 7.28 8.18 -0.10
CA LYS A 378 7.22 9.23 -1.12
C LYS A 378 8.13 8.95 -2.31
N GLU A 379 9.34 8.42 -2.09
CA GLU A 379 10.28 8.07 -3.17
C GLU A 379 9.78 6.93 -4.08
N ILE A 380 8.98 6.00 -3.54
CA ILE A 380 8.39 4.85 -4.26
C ILE A 380 6.96 5.10 -4.78
N GLY A 381 6.39 6.29 -4.57
CA GLY A 381 5.08 6.68 -5.11
C GLY A 381 3.87 6.27 -4.27
N LEU A 382 4.06 6.04 -2.96
CA LEU A 382 2.96 6.01 -2.00
C LEU A 382 2.50 7.45 -1.69
N LEU A 383 1.20 7.61 -1.50
CA LEU A 383 0.58 8.86 -1.03
C LEU A 383 0.60 8.93 0.50
N ALA A 384 0.43 10.13 1.06
CA ALA A 384 0.49 10.34 2.52
C ALA A 384 -0.67 9.67 3.27
N ASP A 385 -1.84 9.57 2.63
CA ASP A 385 -3.05 8.89 3.09
C ASP A 385 -3.01 7.37 2.89
N GLU A 386 -2.02 6.84 2.16
CA GLU A 386 -1.82 5.39 1.98
C GLU A 386 -0.90 4.76 3.03
N ILE A 387 -0.32 5.54 3.95
CA ILE A 387 0.62 5.05 4.96
C ILE A 387 0.18 5.35 6.39
N GLU A 388 0.39 4.38 7.27
CA GLU A 388 0.19 4.49 8.71
C GLU A 388 1.54 4.30 9.39
N ILE A 389 2.12 5.36 9.96
CA ILE A 389 3.51 5.38 10.42
C ILE A 389 3.65 4.76 11.82
N TYR A 390 4.58 3.81 11.99
CA TYR A 390 4.87 3.13 13.25
C TYR A 390 6.31 3.44 13.70
N GLY A 391 6.54 4.61 14.29
CA GLY A 391 7.89 5.09 14.61
C GLY A 391 8.57 5.70 13.38
N LYS A 392 9.91 5.67 13.29
CA LYS A 392 10.64 6.37 12.21
C LYS A 392 10.94 5.50 10.98
N SER A 393 10.97 4.18 11.16
CA SER A 393 11.62 3.21 10.27
C SER A 393 10.64 2.31 9.48
N LYS A 394 9.38 2.25 9.92
CA LYS A 394 8.38 1.31 9.40
C LYS A 394 6.96 1.91 9.38
N ALA A 395 6.14 1.47 8.43
CA ALA A 395 4.77 1.92 8.25
C ALA A 395 3.88 0.78 7.71
N LYS A 396 2.58 0.78 8.01
CA LYS A 396 1.60 -0.04 7.31
C LYS A 396 1.15 0.65 6.03
N VAL A 397 0.91 -0.11 4.97
CA VAL A 397 0.41 0.41 3.68
C VAL A 397 -1.04 -0.03 3.45
N GLN A 398 -1.90 0.95 3.14
CA GLN A 398 -3.33 0.72 2.93
C GLN A 398 -3.61 -0.03 1.62
N LEU A 399 -4.73 -0.78 1.60
CA LEU A 399 -5.14 -1.57 0.44
C LEU A 399 -5.82 -0.73 -0.66
N SER A 400 -6.23 0.52 -0.35
CA SER A 400 -6.79 1.50 -1.29
C SER A 400 -5.89 1.75 -2.51
N LEU A 401 -4.57 1.60 -2.34
CA LEU A 401 -3.58 1.63 -3.40
C LEU A 401 -3.88 0.67 -4.55
N LEU A 402 -4.40 -0.52 -4.27
CA LEU A 402 -4.70 -1.51 -5.31
C LEU A 402 -5.82 -1.03 -6.24
N GLU A 403 -6.79 -0.26 -5.73
CA GLU A 403 -7.83 0.37 -6.55
C GLU A 403 -7.27 1.56 -7.35
N ARG A 404 -6.39 2.37 -6.73
CA ARG A 404 -5.71 3.49 -7.41
C ARG A 404 -4.82 3.02 -8.57
N LEU A 405 -4.11 1.92 -8.38
CA LEU A 405 -3.16 1.36 -9.35
C LEU A 405 -3.69 0.13 -10.10
N LYS A 406 -4.99 -0.13 -10.11
CA LYS A 406 -5.57 -1.33 -10.76
C LYS A 406 -5.19 -1.45 -12.25
N ASP A 407 -5.21 -0.32 -12.95
CA ASP A 407 -4.93 -0.20 -14.39
C ASP A 407 -3.42 -0.15 -14.70
N GLN A 408 -2.55 -0.02 -13.70
CA GLN A 408 -1.09 -0.10 -13.86
C GLN A 408 -0.68 -1.56 -14.10
N THR A 409 0.05 -1.84 -15.17
CA THR A 409 0.60 -3.18 -15.44
C THR A 409 1.59 -3.59 -14.35
N ASP A 410 1.42 -4.82 -13.85
CA ASP A 410 2.28 -5.47 -12.85
C ASP A 410 3.73 -5.63 -13.36
N GLY A 411 4.69 -5.49 -12.44
CA GLY A 411 6.10 -5.78 -12.70
C GLY A 411 6.43 -7.27 -12.86
N LYS A 412 7.73 -7.57 -12.96
CA LYS A 412 8.22 -8.96 -13.03
C LYS A 412 8.29 -9.56 -11.62
N TYR A 413 7.81 -10.78 -11.47
CA TYR A 413 7.73 -11.48 -10.19
C TYR A 413 8.80 -12.58 -10.11
N VAL A 414 9.66 -12.52 -9.10
CA VAL A 414 10.82 -13.41 -8.91
C VAL A 414 10.67 -14.15 -7.60
N LEU A 415 10.77 -15.48 -7.66
CA LEU A 415 10.72 -16.34 -6.48
C LEU A 415 12.12 -16.83 -6.10
N VAL A 416 12.57 -16.54 -4.89
CA VAL A 416 13.77 -17.13 -4.28
C VAL A 416 13.39 -18.38 -3.50
N ALA A 417 14.00 -19.50 -3.87
CA ALA A 417 13.93 -20.77 -3.16
C ALA A 417 15.36 -21.33 -3.00
N GLY A 418 15.52 -22.56 -2.52
CA GLY A 418 16.85 -23.13 -2.29
C GLY A 418 16.89 -24.64 -2.48
N ILE A 419 18.08 -25.20 -2.37
CA ILE A 419 18.27 -26.65 -2.22
C ILE A 419 17.65 -27.16 -0.90
N THR A 420 17.62 -28.47 -0.70
CA THR A 420 17.13 -29.05 0.56
C THR A 420 17.95 -28.52 1.75
N PRO A 421 17.34 -27.87 2.75
CA PRO A 421 18.09 -27.27 3.85
C PRO A 421 19.04 -28.20 4.61
N THR A 422 20.17 -27.63 5.02
CA THR A 422 21.20 -28.25 5.85
C THR A 422 21.46 -27.42 7.12
N PRO A 423 22.01 -28.01 8.20
CA PRO A 423 22.42 -27.25 9.39
C PRO A 423 23.52 -26.19 9.14
N LEU A 424 24.14 -26.19 7.95
CA LEU A 424 25.18 -25.24 7.54
C LEU A 424 24.61 -23.91 7.03
N GLY A 425 23.32 -23.90 6.63
CA GLY A 425 22.60 -22.74 6.12
C GLY A 425 22.92 -22.40 4.65
N GLU A 426 21.89 -22.09 3.88
CA GLU A 426 22.04 -21.72 2.46
C GLU A 426 22.10 -20.20 2.24
N GLY A 427 21.48 -19.41 3.14
CA GLY A 427 21.35 -17.95 2.99
C GLY A 427 20.34 -17.54 1.92
N LYS A 428 19.13 -18.13 1.92
CA LYS A 428 18.05 -17.71 1.01
C LYS A 428 17.73 -16.22 1.15
N SER A 429 17.41 -15.76 2.36
CA SER A 429 17.02 -14.38 2.60
C SER A 429 18.16 -13.39 2.39
N THR A 430 19.43 -13.81 2.58
CA THR A 430 20.58 -12.96 2.20
C THR A 430 20.62 -12.77 0.68
N VAL A 431 20.35 -13.82 -0.11
CA VAL A 431 20.23 -13.71 -1.58
C VAL A 431 19.02 -12.87 -1.99
N THR A 432 17.86 -13.04 -1.35
CA THR A 432 16.65 -12.22 -1.60
C THR A 432 16.97 -10.73 -1.47
N ILE A 433 17.62 -10.35 -0.36
CA ILE A 433 17.97 -8.96 -0.08
C ILE A 433 19.16 -8.48 -0.94
N GLY A 434 20.17 -9.32 -1.17
CA GLY A 434 21.30 -9.01 -2.07
C GLY A 434 20.84 -8.74 -3.50
N LEU A 435 19.90 -9.54 -4.02
CA LEU A 435 19.30 -9.37 -5.34
C LEU A 435 18.48 -8.09 -5.45
N VAL A 436 17.59 -7.79 -4.49
CA VAL A 436 16.78 -6.56 -4.57
C VAL A 436 17.66 -5.30 -4.45
N GLN A 437 18.69 -5.34 -3.60
CA GLN A 437 19.70 -4.29 -3.49
C GLN A 437 20.47 -4.12 -4.80
N ALA A 438 20.90 -5.21 -5.44
CA ALA A 438 21.60 -5.18 -6.72
C ALA A 438 20.75 -4.56 -7.85
N LEU A 439 19.48 -4.97 -7.98
CA LEU A 439 18.54 -4.43 -8.95
C LEU A 439 18.32 -2.92 -8.73
N THR A 440 18.13 -2.52 -7.47
CA THR A 440 17.76 -1.15 -7.11
C THR A 440 18.96 -0.21 -7.09
N ALA A 441 19.90 -0.42 -6.18
CA ALA A 441 21.00 0.51 -5.90
C ALA A 441 22.12 0.45 -6.94
N HIS A 442 22.28 -0.66 -7.66
CA HIS A 442 23.39 -0.87 -8.61
C HIS A 442 22.97 -0.95 -10.07
N LEU A 443 21.72 -1.32 -10.37
CA LEU A 443 21.16 -1.34 -11.74
C LEU A 443 20.08 -0.28 -12.00
N ASN A 444 19.65 0.49 -11.00
CA ASN A 444 18.64 1.56 -11.10
C ASN A 444 17.31 1.07 -11.71
N VAL A 445 16.87 -0.11 -11.29
CA VAL A 445 15.58 -0.73 -11.62
C VAL A 445 14.67 -0.60 -10.39
N ASN A 446 13.41 -0.21 -10.56
CA ASN A 446 12.43 -0.23 -9.46
C ASN A 446 12.33 -1.66 -8.94
N SER A 447 12.63 -1.92 -7.66
CA SER A 447 12.47 -3.25 -7.10
C SER A 447 12.05 -3.25 -5.64
N PHE A 448 11.33 -4.31 -5.26
CA PHE A 448 10.77 -4.54 -3.94
C PHE A 448 11.15 -5.94 -3.45
N ALA A 449 11.42 -6.12 -2.17
CA ALA A 449 11.45 -7.45 -1.57
C ALA A 449 10.19 -7.71 -0.74
N CYS A 450 9.66 -8.93 -0.77
CA CYS A 450 8.51 -9.35 0.03
C CYS A 450 8.87 -10.54 0.91
N LEU A 451 9.04 -10.28 2.21
CA LEU A 451 9.50 -11.24 3.22
C LEU A 451 8.38 -11.61 4.21
N ARG A 452 8.61 -12.72 4.89
CA ARG A 452 7.79 -13.16 6.03
C ARG A 452 8.23 -12.45 7.31
N GLN A 453 7.26 -12.13 8.17
CA GLN A 453 7.53 -11.78 9.55
C GLN A 453 8.00 -13.03 10.33
N PRO A 454 9.07 -12.95 11.13
CA PRO A 454 9.47 -14.03 12.02
C PRO A 454 8.53 -14.13 13.23
N SER A 455 8.41 -15.34 13.79
CA SER A 455 7.80 -15.53 15.11
C SER A 455 8.76 -15.02 16.19
N GLN A 456 8.21 -14.40 17.24
CA GLN A 456 8.96 -13.91 18.39
C GLN A 456 9.45 -15.08 19.27
N GLY A 457 8.71 -16.19 19.35
CA GLY A 457 9.03 -17.33 20.23
C GLY A 457 10.45 -17.91 20.03
N PRO A 458 10.89 -18.22 18.79
CA PRO A 458 12.24 -18.68 18.48
C PRO A 458 13.37 -17.71 18.88
N THR A 459 13.12 -16.39 18.83
CA THR A 459 14.11 -15.34 19.15
C THR A 459 14.65 -15.48 20.57
N PHE A 460 13.79 -15.79 21.54
CA PHE A 460 14.17 -16.03 22.94
C PHE A 460 14.68 -17.46 23.18
N GLY A 461 14.61 -18.34 22.17
CA GLY A 461 14.97 -19.75 22.25
C GLY A 461 16.40 -20.07 21.82
N VAL A 462 16.69 -19.96 20.51
CA VAL A 462 17.94 -20.49 19.90
C VAL A 462 18.80 -19.39 19.24
N LYS A 463 18.16 -18.28 18.82
CA LYS A 463 18.66 -16.91 18.56
C LYS A 463 17.66 -16.20 17.65
N GLY A 464 17.65 -14.86 17.65
CA GLY A 464 16.91 -14.06 16.66
C GLY A 464 17.40 -14.31 15.23
N GLY A 465 16.52 -14.18 14.24
CA GLY A 465 16.85 -14.41 12.83
C GLY A 465 17.21 -13.11 12.12
N ALA A 466 18.37 -13.05 11.47
CA ALA A 466 18.65 -11.94 10.55
C ALA A 466 17.66 -11.92 9.38
N ALA A 467 17.16 -10.73 9.04
CA ALA A 467 16.29 -10.49 7.89
C ALA A 467 17.13 -10.47 6.59
N GLY A 468 17.86 -11.54 6.33
CA GLY A 468 19.05 -11.53 5.48
C GLY A 468 20.29 -11.85 6.30
N GLY A 469 21.32 -10.99 6.24
CA GLY A 469 22.56 -11.09 7.01
C GLY A 469 23.74 -10.40 6.32
N GLY A 470 24.75 -10.01 7.10
CA GLY A 470 25.88 -9.21 6.65
C GLY A 470 25.43 -7.88 6.05
N TYR A 471 26.01 -7.51 4.91
CA TYR A 471 25.65 -6.30 4.16
C TYR A 471 24.39 -6.43 3.28
N ALA A 472 23.64 -7.53 3.43
CA ALA A 472 22.39 -7.80 2.72
C ALA A 472 21.27 -8.17 3.72
N GLN A 473 20.74 -7.16 4.41
CA GLN A 473 19.68 -7.31 5.42
C GLN A 473 18.66 -6.16 5.44
N VAL A 474 17.46 -6.43 5.97
CA VAL A 474 16.45 -5.42 6.34
C VAL A 474 16.84 -4.76 7.65
N ILE A 475 16.62 -3.44 7.77
CA ILE A 475 16.90 -2.65 8.97
C ILE A 475 15.68 -1.81 9.41
N PRO A 476 15.53 -1.52 10.71
CA PRO A 476 16.30 -2.03 11.84
C PRO A 476 15.97 -3.49 12.21
N MET A 477 17.01 -4.29 12.49
CA MET A 477 16.88 -5.73 12.69
C MET A 477 16.20 -6.13 14.02
N GLU A 478 16.28 -5.28 15.05
CA GLU A 478 15.60 -5.47 16.33
C GLU A 478 14.07 -5.36 16.18
N GLU A 479 13.59 -4.32 15.48
CA GLU A 479 12.17 -4.10 15.21
C GLU A 479 11.55 -5.23 14.36
N PHE A 480 12.33 -5.80 13.44
CA PHE A 480 11.94 -6.92 12.59
C PHE A 480 11.70 -8.22 13.39
N ASN A 481 12.45 -8.46 14.47
CA ASN A 481 12.47 -9.73 15.21
C ASN A 481 11.58 -9.79 16.45
N LEU A 482 11.04 -8.64 16.87
CA LEU A 482 10.17 -8.52 18.03
C LEU A 482 8.72 -8.29 17.56
N HIS A 483 8.06 -7.24 18.04
CA HIS A 483 6.62 -7.06 17.83
C HIS A 483 6.25 -6.54 16.43
N LEU A 484 7.21 -5.99 15.67
CA LEU A 484 7.01 -5.27 14.41
C LEU A 484 5.88 -4.23 14.53
N THR A 485 4.68 -4.54 14.05
CA THR A 485 3.47 -3.70 14.07
C THR A 485 2.29 -4.35 14.81
N GLY A 486 2.49 -5.53 15.42
CA GLY A 486 1.47 -6.23 16.20
C GLY A 486 0.66 -7.32 15.46
N ASP A 487 0.97 -7.62 14.20
CA ASP A 487 0.18 -8.54 13.36
C ASP A 487 0.00 -9.94 13.99
N ILE A 488 1.07 -10.50 14.59
CA ILE A 488 1.02 -11.80 15.29
C ILE A 488 0.21 -11.72 16.60
N HIS A 489 0.15 -10.55 17.25
CA HIS A 489 -0.68 -10.33 18.44
C HIS A 489 -2.17 -10.29 18.06
N ALA A 490 -2.51 -9.65 16.94
CA ALA A 490 -3.86 -9.66 16.38
C ALA A 490 -4.32 -11.08 16.02
N ILE A 491 -3.46 -11.87 15.36
CA ILE A 491 -3.70 -13.29 15.08
C ILE A 491 -3.94 -14.08 16.37
N THR A 492 -3.11 -13.86 17.39
CA THR A 492 -3.23 -14.55 18.69
C THR A 492 -4.56 -14.22 19.36
N ALA A 493 -4.97 -12.95 19.38
CA ALA A 493 -6.26 -12.52 19.91
C ALA A 493 -7.44 -13.14 19.14
N ALA A 494 -7.43 -13.05 17.80
CA ALA A 494 -8.49 -13.59 16.95
C ALA A 494 -8.63 -15.12 17.08
N ASN A 495 -7.51 -15.85 17.04
CA ASN A 495 -7.51 -17.31 17.18
C ASN A 495 -8.07 -17.76 18.53
N ASN A 496 -7.68 -17.06 19.61
CA ASN A 496 -8.10 -17.39 20.97
C ASN A 496 -9.54 -16.95 21.27
N LEU A 497 -10.05 -15.89 20.61
CA LEU A 497 -11.47 -15.53 20.62
C LEU A 497 -12.32 -16.65 19.99
N LEU A 498 -11.91 -17.18 18.83
CA LEU A 498 -12.61 -18.31 18.20
C LEU A 498 -12.55 -19.57 19.09
N ALA A 499 -11.40 -19.86 19.71
CA ALA A 499 -11.26 -20.96 20.66
C ALA A 499 -12.17 -20.81 21.89
N ALA A 500 -12.32 -19.59 22.43
CA ALA A 500 -13.25 -19.31 23.52
C ALA A 500 -14.71 -19.48 23.07
N ALA A 501 -15.07 -18.98 21.89
CA ALA A 501 -16.43 -19.08 21.35
C ALA A 501 -16.90 -20.54 21.19
N ILE A 502 -16.02 -21.45 20.77
CA ILE A 502 -16.31 -22.90 20.70
C ILE A 502 -16.69 -23.45 22.08
N ASP A 503 -15.84 -23.22 23.08
CA ASP A 503 -16.03 -23.79 24.42
C ASP A 503 -17.28 -23.18 25.12
N THR A 504 -17.47 -21.86 24.99
CA THR A 504 -18.66 -21.15 25.47
C THR A 504 -19.94 -21.65 24.78
N ARG A 505 -19.91 -21.92 23.47
CA ARG A 505 -21.08 -22.43 22.74
C ARG A 505 -21.46 -23.83 23.20
N ILE A 506 -20.49 -24.73 23.39
CA ILE A 506 -20.72 -26.08 23.92
C ILE A 506 -21.35 -26.01 25.31
N LEU A 507 -20.82 -25.18 26.21
CA LEU A 507 -21.33 -24.98 27.57
C LEU A 507 -22.77 -24.43 27.59
N HIS A 508 -23.08 -23.44 26.75
CA HIS A 508 -24.42 -22.86 26.71
C HIS A 508 -25.45 -23.76 26.02
N GLU A 509 -25.02 -24.60 25.08
CA GLU A 509 -25.88 -25.66 24.56
C GLU A 509 -26.15 -26.73 25.62
N SER A 510 -25.15 -27.27 26.30
CA SER A 510 -25.36 -28.35 27.28
C SER A 510 -26.23 -27.96 28.49
N THR A 511 -26.29 -26.67 28.84
CA THR A 511 -26.94 -26.17 30.07
C THR A 511 -28.32 -25.53 29.86
N GLN A 512 -28.79 -25.34 28.63
CA GLN A 512 -30.00 -24.55 28.34
C GLN A 512 -31.02 -25.31 27.48
N THR A 513 -32.31 -24.98 27.62
CA THR A 513 -33.37 -25.42 26.70
C THR A 513 -33.32 -24.62 25.39
N ASP A 514 -33.83 -25.19 24.30
CA ASP A 514 -33.77 -24.57 22.95
C ASP A 514 -34.37 -23.16 22.94
N LYS A 515 -35.55 -23.00 23.56
CA LYS A 515 -36.23 -21.71 23.72
C LYS A 515 -35.42 -20.70 24.56
N ALA A 516 -34.77 -21.15 25.63
CA ALA A 516 -33.97 -20.27 26.48
C ALA A 516 -32.66 -19.84 25.80
N LEU A 517 -32.02 -20.75 25.06
CA LEU A 517 -30.83 -20.47 24.26
C LEU A 517 -31.16 -19.51 23.11
N TYR A 518 -32.20 -19.80 22.34
CA TYR A 518 -32.70 -18.92 21.27
C TYR A 518 -33.00 -17.50 21.77
N ASN A 519 -33.72 -17.40 22.90
CA ASN A 519 -34.07 -16.11 23.50
C ASN A 519 -32.86 -15.26 23.90
N ARG A 520 -31.69 -15.87 24.16
CA ARG A 520 -30.42 -15.20 24.46
C ARG A 520 -29.58 -14.91 23.22
N LEU A 521 -29.64 -15.78 22.20
CA LEU A 521 -28.98 -15.56 20.91
C LEU A 521 -29.63 -14.42 20.11
N VAL A 522 -30.94 -14.24 20.23
CA VAL A 522 -31.72 -13.21 19.51
C VAL A 522 -32.46 -12.34 20.55
N PRO A 523 -31.76 -11.55 21.38
CA PRO A 523 -32.34 -10.87 22.53
C PRO A 523 -33.40 -9.84 22.14
N LEU A 524 -34.28 -9.51 23.09
CA LEU A 524 -35.23 -8.41 22.95
C LEU A 524 -34.50 -7.10 23.30
N VAL A 525 -34.29 -6.22 22.32
CA VAL A 525 -33.66 -4.91 22.49
C VAL A 525 -34.69 -3.84 22.16
N ASN A 526 -34.95 -2.91 23.09
CA ASN A 526 -35.97 -1.86 22.96
C ASN A 526 -37.37 -2.37 22.53
N GLY A 527 -37.73 -3.60 22.93
CA GLY A 527 -39.01 -4.23 22.60
C GLY A 527 -39.05 -4.98 21.26
N VAL A 528 -37.96 -4.99 20.49
CA VAL A 528 -37.87 -5.66 19.18
C VAL A 528 -36.87 -6.83 19.27
N ARG A 529 -37.14 -7.93 18.54
CA ARG A 529 -36.14 -8.97 18.23
C ARG A 529 -35.82 -8.88 16.76
N GLU A 530 -34.54 -8.79 16.43
CA GLU A 530 -34.06 -8.78 15.05
C GLU A 530 -32.90 -9.77 14.90
N PHE A 531 -32.78 -10.40 13.73
CA PHE A 531 -31.58 -11.16 13.40
C PHE A 531 -30.50 -10.23 12.88
N SER A 532 -29.29 -10.35 13.43
CA SER A 532 -28.09 -9.76 12.83
C SER A 532 -27.76 -10.42 11.48
N GLU A 533 -26.98 -9.75 10.63
CA GLU A 533 -26.60 -10.26 9.29
C GLU A 533 -26.02 -11.69 9.34
N ILE A 534 -25.14 -11.98 10.32
CA ILE A 534 -24.51 -13.30 10.46
C ILE A 534 -25.51 -14.39 10.88
N GLN A 535 -26.58 -14.01 11.59
CA GLN A 535 -27.68 -14.93 11.92
C GLN A 535 -28.57 -15.19 10.70
N LEU A 536 -28.80 -14.18 9.85
CA LEU A 536 -29.47 -14.35 8.56
C LEU A 536 -28.64 -15.27 7.62
N SER A 537 -27.31 -15.11 7.59
CA SER A 537 -26.40 -16.04 6.89
C SER A 537 -26.55 -17.48 7.38
N ARG A 538 -26.64 -17.69 8.69
CA ARG A 538 -26.89 -19.04 9.27
C ARG A 538 -28.26 -19.59 8.88
N LEU A 539 -29.33 -18.79 8.93
CA LEU A 539 -30.67 -19.23 8.49
C LEU A 539 -30.66 -19.65 7.01
N LYS A 540 -30.00 -18.86 6.15
CA LYS A 540 -29.80 -19.20 4.74
C LYS A 540 -29.04 -20.52 4.55
N LYS A 541 -27.97 -20.78 5.33
CA LYS A 541 -27.23 -22.06 5.33
C LYS A 541 -28.14 -23.24 5.73
N LEU A 542 -29.09 -23.02 6.64
CA LEU A 542 -30.06 -24.02 7.11
C LEU A 542 -31.29 -24.18 6.20
N GLY A 543 -31.39 -23.44 5.08
CA GLY A 543 -32.57 -23.45 4.20
C GLY A 543 -33.79 -22.72 4.77
N ILE A 544 -33.61 -21.87 5.78
CA ILE A 544 -34.68 -21.10 6.43
C ILE A 544 -34.70 -19.69 5.84
N HIS A 545 -35.80 -19.32 5.17
CA HIS A 545 -35.95 -18.02 4.50
C HIS A 545 -36.67 -16.95 5.33
N LYS A 546 -37.07 -17.26 6.56
CA LYS A 546 -37.77 -16.35 7.48
C LYS A 546 -36.80 -15.32 8.06
N THR A 547 -37.19 -14.05 8.04
CA THR A 547 -36.40 -12.92 8.58
C THR A 547 -36.95 -12.36 9.90
N ASP A 548 -38.17 -12.71 10.29
CA ASP A 548 -38.78 -12.32 11.57
C ASP A 548 -38.52 -13.43 12.62
N PRO A 549 -37.78 -13.14 13.71
CA PRO A 549 -37.53 -14.07 14.81
C PRO A 549 -38.77 -14.73 15.42
N SER A 550 -39.91 -14.05 15.42
CA SER A 550 -41.15 -14.55 16.02
C SER A 550 -41.84 -15.64 15.17
N THR A 551 -41.48 -15.76 13.89
CA THR A 551 -42.16 -16.64 12.92
C THR A 551 -41.53 -18.03 12.78
N LEU A 552 -40.41 -18.29 13.46
CA LEU A 552 -39.74 -19.60 13.43
C LEU A 552 -40.56 -20.62 14.24
N THR A 553 -40.75 -21.80 13.67
CA THR A 553 -41.27 -22.98 14.36
C THR A 553 -40.28 -23.49 15.39
N GLU A 554 -40.74 -24.33 16.34
CA GLU A 554 -39.85 -24.91 17.36
C GLU A 554 -38.69 -25.73 16.76
N GLU A 555 -38.91 -26.37 15.60
CA GLU A 555 -37.85 -27.10 14.88
C GLU A 555 -36.82 -26.15 14.24
N GLU A 556 -37.28 -25.06 13.60
CA GLU A 556 -36.39 -24.03 13.05
C GLU A 556 -35.60 -23.32 14.15
N VAL A 557 -36.25 -22.99 15.27
CA VAL A 557 -35.61 -22.46 16.49
C VAL A 557 -34.52 -23.41 16.99
N ARG A 558 -34.80 -24.71 17.08
CA ARG A 558 -33.82 -25.73 17.48
C ARG A 558 -32.64 -25.82 16.51
N LYS A 559 -32.88 -25.92 15.20
CA LYS A 559 -31.83 -25.99 14.16
C LYS A 559 -30.96 -24.73 14.15
N PHE A 560 -31.57 -23.55 14.33
CA PHE A 560 -30.83 -22.30 14.42
C PHE A 560 -29.97 -22.22 15.69
N ALA A 561 -30.58 -22.50 16.86
CA ALA A 561 -29.93 -22.31 18.16
C ALA A 561 -28.87 -23.38 18.48
N ARG A 562 -28.99 -24.60 17.94
CA ARG A 562 -28.04 -25.69 18.16
C ARG A 562 -27.00 -25.79 17.03
N LEU A 563 -25.72 -25.80 17.38
CA LEU A 563 -24.66 -26.28 16.51
C LEU A 563 -24.40 -27.78 16.69
N ASN A 564 -24.79 -28.37 17.83
CA ASN A 564 -24.58 -29.79 18.14
C ASN A 564 -23.12 -30.25 17.91
N ILE A 565 -22.12 -29.40 18.18
CA ILE A 565 -20.69 -29.72 18.05
C ILE A 565 -20.39 -31.04 18.76
N ASP A 566 -19.68 -31.95 18.07
CA ASP A 566 -19.07 -33.11 18.69
C ASP A 566 -17.69 -32.71 19.25
N PRO A 567 -17.49 -32.69 20.59
CA PRO A 567 -16.22 -32.29 21.19
C PRO A 567 -15.03 -33.15 20.80
N SER A 568 -15.24 -34.40 20.35
CA SER A 568 -14.17 -35.29 19.89
C SER A 568 -13.60 -34.90 18.52
N THR A 569 -14.36 -34.10 17.75
CA THR A 569 -14.00 -33.68 16.38
C THR A 569 -13.38 -32.29 16.30
N ILE A 570 -13.23 -31.59 17.44
CA ILE A 570 -12.68 -30.23 17.50
C ILE A 570 -11.24 -30.24 16.97
N THR A 571 -11.04 -29.58 15.84
CA THR A 571 -9.73 -29.37 15.22
C THR A 571 -9.07 -28.10 15.72
N TRP A 572 -9.87 -27.08 16.09
CA TRP A 572 -9.36 -25.76 16.48
C TRP A 572 -8.65 -25.76 17.84
N GLN A 573 -7.48 -25.12 17.89
CA GLN A 573 -6.62 -25.04 19.07
C GLN A 573 -6.35 -23.59 19.48
N ARG A 574 -5.82 -23.40 20.68
CA ARG A 574 -5.38 -22.08 21.16
C ARG A 574 -3.97 -21.80 20.62
N VAL A 575 -3.52 -20.55 20.67
CA VAL A 575 -2.16 -20.19 20.27
C VAL A 575 -1.50 -19.17 21.19
N LEU A 576 -0.17 -19.18 21.18
CA LEU A 576 0.71 -18.26 21.89
C LEU A 576 2.03 -18.13 21.09
N ASP A 577 2.60 -16.94 20.92
CA ASP A 577 3.87 -16.77 20.18
C ASP A 577 5.13 -16.96 21.05
N THR A 578 5.12 -18.02 21.87
CA THR A 578 6.20 -18.36 22.82
C THR A 578 6.51 -19.85 22.73
N ASN A 579 7.78 -20.25 22.84
CA ASN A 579 8.23 -21.65 22.76
C ASN A 579 7.90 -22.47 24.03
N ASP A 580 6.63 -22.70 24.33
CA ASP A 580 6.18 -23.43 25.53
C ASP A 580 5.75 -24.87 25.26
N ARG A 581 6.67 -25.81 25.48
CA ARG A 581 6.42 -27.25 25.32
C ARG A 581 5.37 -27.85 26.29
N PHE A 582 5.06 -27.19 27.42
CA PHE A 582 4.10 -27.73 28.39
C PHE A 582 2.65 -27.49 27.97
N LEU A 583 2.39 -26.51 27.10
CA LEU A 583 1.05 -26.25 26.57
C LEU A 583 0.65 -27.15 25.38
N ARG A 584 1.56 -28.05 24.93
CA ARG A 584 1.31 -29.04 23.87
C ARG A 584 0.12 -29.96 24.13
N LYS A 585 -0.26 -30.17 25.39
CA LYS A 585 -1.44 -30.93 25.78
C LYS A 585 -1.88 -30.55 27.19
N ILE A 586 -3.09 -30.01 27.31
CA ILE A 586 -3.66 -29.50 28.56
C ILE A 586 -5.11 -29.98 28.72
N THR A 587 -5.65 -29.82 29.94
CA THR A 587 -7.09 -29.97 30.22
C THR A 587 -7.66 -28.62 30.62
N ILE A 588 -8.72 -28.16 29.95
CA ILE A 588 -9.41 -26.90 30.25
C ILE A 588 -10.72 -27.15 31.02
N GLY A 589 -11.40 -26.10 31.45
CA GLY A 589 -12.71 -26.20 32.13
C GLY A 589 -12.64 -26.87 33.51
N GLN A 590 -11.54 -26.67 34.24
CA GLN A 590 -11.35 -27.19 35.61
C GLN A 590 -11.92 -26.27 36.71
N GLY A 591 -12.49 -25.11 36.33
CA GLY A 591 -13.14 -24.18 37.25
C GLY A 591 -14.40 -24.78 37.87
N SER A 592 -14.82 -24.25 39.02
CA SER A 592 -16.03 -24.70 39.72
C SER A 592 -17.31 -24.42 38.93
N THR A 593 -17.31 -23.36 38.10
CA THR A 593 -18.41 -22.96 37.22
C THR A 593 -18.52 -23.81 35.95
N GLU A 594 -17.41 -24.35 35.44
CA GLU A 594 -17.36 -25.22 34.25
C GLU A 594 -17.36 -26.72 34.61
N LYS A 595 -17.60 -27.06 35.88
CA LYS A 595 -17.52 -28.43 36.40
C LYS A 595 -18.36 -29.40 35.56
N GLY A 596 -17.70 -30.42 35.00
CA GLY A 596 -18.31 -31.42 34.11
C GLY A 596 -18.16 -31.12 32.61
N TYR A 597 -17.68 -29.94 32.23
CA TYR A 597 -17.47 -29.52 30.83
C TYR A 597 -15.99 -29.40 30.45
N SER A 598 -15.13 -30.11 31.17
CA SER A 598 -13.70 -30.18 30.88
C SER A 598 -13.38 -31.02 29.64
N ARG A 599 -12.42 -30.58 28.82
CA ARG A 599 -11.88 -31.35 27.70
C ARG A 599 -10.38 -31.21 27.57
N GLN A 600 -9.76 -32.10 26.79
CA GLN A 600 -8.39 -31.90 26.33
C GLN A 600 -8.32 -30.81 25.25
N ALA A 601 -7.23 -30.06 25.25
CA ALA A 601 -6.89 -29.04 24.27
C ALA A 601 -5.36 -28.96 24.14
N GLN A 602 -4.87 -28.19 23.16
CA GLN A 602 -3.46 -27.81 23.06
C GLN A 602 -3.31 -26.32 22.72
N PHE A 603 -2.08 -25.82 22.89
CA PHE A 603 -1.62 -24.60 22.24
C PHE A 603 -0.63 -24.93 21.12
N ASP A 604 -0.76 -24.21 20.02
CA ASP A 604 0.21 -24.16 18.93
C ASP A 604 0.91 -22.77 18.92
N ILE A 605 2.05 -22.64 18.24
CA ILE A 605 2.68 -21.31 18.12
C ILE A 605 1.80 -20.39 17.24
N ALA A 606 1.76 -19.08 17.49
CA ALA A 606 0.82 -18.18 16.79
C ALA A 606 0.91 -18.26 15.25
N VAL A 607 2.13 -18.40 14.71
CA VAL A 607 2.38 -18.55 13.26
C VAL A 607 1.96 -19.91 12.67
N ALA A 608 1.53 -20.86 13.50
CA ALA A 608 0.90 -22.12 13.09
C ALA A 608 -0.64 -22.02 12.99
N SER A 609 -1.26 -20.90 13.41
CA SER A 609 -2.71 -20.68 13.28
C SER A 609 -3.16 -20.69 11.81
N GLU A 610 -4.35 -21.23 11.56
CA GLU A 610 -5.00 -21.07 10.25
C GLU A 610 -5.25 -19.59 9.90
N ILE A 611 -5.47 -18.71 10.89
CA ILE A 611 -5.63 -17.27 10.64
C ILE A 611 -4.35 -16.67 10.03
N MET A 612 -3.16 -17.15 10.40
CA MET A 612 -1.91 -16.75 9.75
C MET A 612 -1.85 -17.21 8.29
N ALA A 613 -2.37 -18.40 7.97
CA ALA A 613 -2.45 -18.89 6.60
C ALA A 613 -3.52 -18.15 5.77
N VAL A 614 -4.64 -17.74 6.38
CA VAL A 614 -5.67 -16.87 5.79
C VAL A 614 -5.08 -15.49 5.46
N LEU A 615 -4.41 -14.84 6.43
CA LEU A 615 -3.73 -13.55 6.21
C LEU A 615 -2.70 -13.62 5.07
N ALA A 616 -1.97 -14.73 4.96
CA ALA A 616 -0.97 -14.89 3.92
C ALA A 616 -1.58 -15.17 2.52
N LEU A 617 -2.76 -15.77 2.41
CA LEU A 617 -3.39 -16.12 1.12
C LEU A 617 -4.49 -15.17 0.67
N THR A 618 -4.93 -14.25 1.53
CA THR A 618 -6.01 -13.33 1.18
C THR A 618 -5.58 -12.22 0.22
N ASP A 619 -6.51 -11.74 -0.58
CA ASP A 619 -6.27 -10.68 -1.58
C ASP A 619 -7.10 -9.40 -1.38
N SER A 620 -7.99 -9.37 -0.40
CA SER A 620 -8.84 -8.22 -0.07
C SER A 620 -9.45 -8.37 1.33
N LEU A 621 -9.97 -7.28 1.91
CA LEU A 621 -10.67 -7.35 3.21
C LEU A 621 -11.93 -8.23 3.13
N THR A 622 -12.62 -8.22 1.98
CA THR A 622 -13.80 -9.06 1.72
C THR A 622 -13.42 -10.54 1.69
N ASP A 623 -12.40 -10.91 0.90
CA ASP A 623 -11.90 -12.29 0.85
C ASP A 623 -11.39 -12.74 2.24
N MET A 624 -10.71 -11.88 3.02
CA MET A 624 -10.29 -12.23 4.37
C MET A 624 -11.48 -12.54 5.27
N LYS A 625 -12.53 -11.72 5.25
CA LYS A 625 -13.78 -11.94 6.00
C LYS A 625 -14.42 -13.27 5.62
N GLU A 626 -14.54 -13.55 4.32
CA GLU A 626 -15.11 -14.81 3.83
C GLU A 626 -14.28 -16.03 4.24
N ARG A 627 -12.95 -15.95 4.11
CA ARG A 627 -12.03 -17.03 4.52
C ARG A 627 -12.11 -17.31 6.01
N LEU A 628 -12.14 -16.26 6.85
CA LEU A 628 -12.34 -16.39 8.29
C LEU A 628 -13.67 -17.09 8.59
N GLY A 629 -14.77 -16.73 7.92
CA GLY A 629 -16.08 -17.36 8.11
C GLY A 629 -16.13 -18.83 7.68
N ARG A 630 -15.38 -19.21 6.64
CA ARG A 630 -15.26 -20.59 6.13
C ARG A 630 -14.39 -21.52 6.99
N MET A 631 -13.63 -21.02 7.97
CA MET A 631 -12.79 -21.87 8.83
C MET A 631 -13.64 -22.90 9.60
N VAL A 632 -13.32 -24.19 9.44
CA VAL A 632 -14.03 -25.31 10.08
C VAL A 632 -13.34 -25.66 11.40
N VAL A 633 -14.08 -25.58 12.50
CA VAL A 633 -13.54 -25.75 13.86
C VAL A 633 -13.82 -27.12 14.48
N ALA A 634 -14.88 -27.79 13.99
CA ALA A 634 -15.33 -29.10 14.42
C ALA A 634 -16.31 -29.68 13.38
N SER A 635 -16.73 -30.92 13.59
CA SER A 635 -17.97 -31.45 13.01
C SER A 635 -19.09 -31.40 14.06
N ASP A 636 -20.34 -31.34 13.61
CA ASP A 636 -21.48 -31.66 14.47
C ASP A 636 -21.66 -33.17 14.61
N LYS A 637 -22.62 -33.57 15.46
CA LYS A 637 -22.96 -34.99 15.69
C LYS A 637 -23.53 -35.72 14.47
N ASP A 638 -23.93 -35.00 13.42
CA ASP A 638 -24.41 -35.53 12.15
C ASP A 638 -23.30 -35.53 11.07
N GLY A 639 -22.06 -35.20 11.47
CA GLY A 639 -20.86 -35.20 10.62
C GLY A 639 -20.69 -33.97 9.73
N GLN A 640 -21.55 -32.95 9.85
CA GLN A 640 -21.49 -31.73 9.05
C GLN A 640 -20.45 -30.73 9.60
N PRO A 641 -19.83 -29.89 8.75
CA PRO A 641 -18.81 -28.94 9.18
C PRO A 641 -19.43 -27.74 9.92
N VAL A 642 -18.97 -27.52 11.16
CA VAL A 642 -19.28 -26.32 11.96
C VAL A 642 -18.18 -25.28 11.73
N THR A 643 -18.57 -24.08 11.34
CA THR A 643 -17.65 -23.00 10.96
C THR A 643 -17.61 -21.83 11.95
N ALA A 644 -16.64 -20.92 11.78
CA ALA A 644 -16.61 -19.65 12.51
C ALA A 644 -17.84 -18.76 12.22
N GLU A 645 -18.41 -18.86 11.01
CA GLU A 645 -19.68 -18.22 10.65
C GLU A 645 -20.85 -18.75 11.49
N ASP A 646 -20.94 -20.08 11.69
CA ASP A 646 -21.99 -20.71 12.52
C ASP A 646 -21.92 -20.28 14.00
N LEU A 647 -20.71 -20.01 14.49
CA LEU A 647 -20.45 -19.48 15.83
C LEU A 647 -20.80 -17.99 15.98
N GLY A 648 -21.03 -17.28 14.87
CA GLY A 648 -21.37 -15.85 14.89
C GLY A 648 -20.19 -14.90 15.09
N VAL A 649 -18.94 -15.36 14.89
CA VAL A 649 -17.74 -14.57 15.26
C VAL A 649 -16.97 -13.96 14.08
N THR A 650 -17.30 -14.29 12.82
CA THR A 650 -16.57 -13.81 11.63
C THR A 650 -16.34 -12.29 11.62
N GLY A 651 -17.36 -11.50 11.98
CA GLY A 651 -17.24 -10.04 12.08
C GLY A 651 -16.21 -9.60 13.12
N ALA A 652 -16.23 -10.19 14.32
CA ALA A 652 -15.28 -9.88 15.40
C ALA A 652 -13.83 -10.28 15.04
N LEU A 653 -13.65 -11.44 14.39
CA LEU A 653 -12.34 -11.86 13.87
C LEU A 653 -11.82 -10.87 12.80
N THR A 654 -12.70 -10.41 11.91
CA THR A 654 -12.35 -9.43 10.87
C THR A 654 -11.96 -8.08 11.47
N VAL A 655 -12.65 -7.62 12.52
CA VAL A 655 -12.30 -6.39 13.26
C VAL A 655 -10.93 -6.50 13.92
N LEU A 656 -10.62 -7.61 14.60
CA LEU A 656 -9.30 -7.84 15.20
C LEU A 656 -8.18 -7.88 14.16
N MET A 657 -8.47 -8.34 12.94
CA MET A 657 -7.51 -8.44 11.83
C MET A 657 -7.46 -7.19 10.92
N LYS A 658 -8.28 -6.16 11.18
CA LYS A 658 -8.47 -4.98 10.30
C LYS A 658 -7.16 -4.30 9.91
N ASP A 659 -6.24 -4.12 10.84
CA ASP A 659 -4.96 -3.44 10.58
C ASP A 659 -3.83 -4.45 10.29
N ALA A 660 -3.96 -5.68 10.80
CA ALA A 660 -3.05 -6.79 10.52
C ALA A 660 -3.10 -7.29 9.07
N ILE A 661 -4.09 -6.87 8.25
CA ILE A 661 -4.15 -7.16 6.80
C ILE A 661 -3.22 -6.26 5.95
N LYS A 662 -2.74 -5.14 6.52
CA LYS A 662 -1.95 -4.12 5.81
C LYS A 662 -0.45 -4.46 5.85
N PRO A 663 0.23 -4.63 4.71
CA PRO A 663 1.67 -4.93 4.67
C PRO A 663 2.54 -3.86 5.33
N ASN A 664 3.62 -4.30 6.01
CA ASN A 664 4.53 -3.42 6.72
C ASN A 664 5.74 -3.07 5.84
N LEU A 665 5.83 -1.79 5.43
CA LEU A 665 6.96 -1.22 4.72
C LEU A 665 8.16 -1.02 5.66
N MET A 666 9.31 -1.52 5.24
CA MET A 666 10.65 -1.32 5.82
C MET A 666 11.67 -1.13 4.68
N GLN A 667 12.97 -1.14 4.99
CA GLN A 667 14.03 -1.00 3.98
C GLN A 667 15.27 -1.85 4.23
N THR A 668 16.04 -2.08 3.17
CA THR A 668 17.38 -2.67 3.24
C THR A 668 18.44 -1.65 3.68
N LEU A 669 19.66 -2.13 3.97
CA LEU A 669 20.83 -1.27 4.22
C LEU A 669 21.11 -0.23 3.12
N GLU A 670 20.80 -0.53 1.84
CA GLU A 670 20.95 0.44 0.72
C GLU A 670 19.68 1.26 0.45
N GLY A 671 18.69 1.23 1.36
CA GLY A 671 17.46 2.03 1.26
C GLY A 671 16.49 1.54 0.18
N THR A 672 16.56 0.25 -0.19
CA THR A 672 15.61 -0.43 -1.09
C THR A 672 14.35 -0.83 -0.30
N PRO A 673 13.13 -0.65 -0.83
CA PRO A 673 11.90 -0.95 -0.08
C PRO A 673 11.68 -2.47 0.11
N VAL A 674 11.14 -2.82 1.26
CA VAL A 674 10.83 -4.20 1.66
C VAL A 674 9.45 -4.24 2.32
N PHE A 675 8.59 -5.19 1.94
CA PHE A 675 7.43 -5.55 2.72
C PHE A 675 7.75 -6.74 3.62
N VAL A 676 7.32 -6.67 4.88
CA VAL A 676 7.41 -7.75 5.86
C VAL A 676 5.99 -8.04 6.32
N HIS A 677 5.39 -9.14 5.84
CA HIS A 677 3.97 -9.37 6.07
C HIS A 677 3.55 -10.84 5.99
N ALA A 678 2.80 -11.28 7.01
CA ALA A 678 2.49 -12.66 7.34
C ALA A 678 3.74 -13.55 7.55
N GLY A 679 3.59 -14.71 8.18
CA GLY A 679 4.70 -15.60 8.50
C GLY A 679 4.30 -17.07 8.73
N PRO A 680 3.42 -17.67 7.91
CA PRO A 680 2.97 -19.06 8.12
C PRO A 680 4.13 -20.05 8.10
N PHE A 681 4.00 -21.12 8.89
CA PHE A 681 4.90 -22.28 8.82
C PHE A 681 4.96 -22.87 7.41
N ALA A 682 6.15 -23.30 6.98
CA ALA A 682 6.35 -23.95 5.69
C ALA A 682 6.09 -25.47 5.70
N ASN A 683 5.87 -26.07 6.88
CA ASN A 683 5.54 -27.49 7.03
C ASN A 683 4.01 -27.69 6.90
N ILE A 684 3.24 -27.18 7.87
CA ILE A 684 1.78 -27.36 7.96
C ILE A 684 0.98 -26.33 7.16
N ALA A 685 1.64 -25.27 6.68
CA ALA A 685 1.08 -24.30 5.75
C ALA A 685 2.08 -24.05 4.60
N HIS A 686 1.77 -23.07 3.75
CA HIS A 686 2.45 -22.84 2.48
C HIS A 686 3.80 -22.10 2.59
N GLY A 687 4.12 -21.48 3.73
CA GLY A 687 5.47 -20.98 4.01
C GLY A 687 5.93 -19.74 3.26
N ASN A 688 5.02 -18.86 2.81
CA ASN A 688 5.32 -17.66 2.02
C ASN A 688 4.82 -16.38 2.72
N SER A 689 5.30 -15.22 2.29
CA SER A 689 4.77 -13.88 2.62
C SER A 689 3.34 -13.70 2.08
N SER A 690 2.65 -12.62 2.45
CA SER A 690 1.26 -12.43 2.00
C SER A 690 1.09 -12.14 0.49
N VAL A 691 -0.04 -12.57 -0.06
CA VAL A 691 -0.49 -12.24 -1.43
C VAL A 691 -0.67 -10.73 -1.62
N LEU A 692 -1.27 -10.04 -0.64
CA LEU A 692 -1.46 -8.58 -0.69
C LEU A 692 -0.15 -7.79 -0.81
N ALA A 693 0.91 -8.19 -0.08
CA ALA A 693 2.22 -7.53 -0.16
C ALA A 693 2.81 -7.64 -1.57
N ASP A 694 2.72 -8.82 -2.19
CA ASP A 694 3.20 -9.02 -3.57
C ASP A 694 2.36 -8.24 -4.58
N LYS A 695 1.02 -8.27 -4.49
CA LYS A 695 0.13 -7.51 -5.39
C LYS A 695 0.43 -6.00 -5.31
N ILE A 696 0.56 -5.44 -4.10
CA ILE A 696 0.89 -4.01 -3.90
C ILE A 696 2.29 -3.70 -4.45
N ALA A 697 3.28 -4.52 -4.15
CA ALA A 697 4.64 -4.34 -4.66
C ALA A 697 4.70 -4.38 -6.20
N LEU A 698 3.96 -5.31 -6.83
CA LEU A 698 3.94 -5.48 -8.29
C LEU A 698 3.34 -4.26 -9.00
N LYS A 699 2.28 -3.64 -8.43
CA LYS A 699 1.74 -2.37 -8.90
C LYS A 699 2.71 -1.20 -8.70
N LEU A 700 3.36 -1.13 -7.54
CA LEU A 700 4.30 -0.06 -7.19
C LEU A 700 5.54 -0.03 -8.06
N VAL A 701 6.15 -1.19 -8.36
CA VAL A 701 7.38 -1.24 -9.17
C VAL A 701 7.11 -0.92 -10.66
N GLY A 702 5.91 -1.23 -11.16
CA GLY A 702 5.50 -1.07 -12.56
C GLY A 702 6.11 -2.15 -13.50
N GLU A 703 5.68 -2.16 -14.76
CA GLU A 703 5.95 -3.22 -15.75
C GLU A 703 7.44 -3.60 -15.92
N GLU A 704 8.33 -2.60 -15.86
CA GLU A 704 9.79 -2.73 -16.00
C GLU A 704 10.51 -3.04 -14.67
N GLY A 705 9.77 -3.01 -13.56
CA GLY A 705 10.27 -3.26 -12.22
C GLY A 705 10.18 -4.73 -11.78
N PHE A 706 10.74 -5.05 -10.62
CA PHE A 706 10.89 -6.43 -10.12
C PHE A 706 10.45 -6.57 -8.66
N VAL A 707 9.62 -7.57 -8.36
CA VAL A 707 9.31 -7.99 -6.98
C VAL A 707 10.01 -9.30 -6.69
N VAL A 708 10.86 -9.32 -5.66
CA VAL A 708 11.61 -10.49 -5.21
C VAL A 708 10.97 -11.01 -3.91
N THR A 709 10.25 -12.12 -4.01
CA THR A 709 9.67 -12.81 -2.85
C THR A 709 10.44 -14.11 -2.58
N GLU A 710 10.26 -14.72 -1.41
CA GLU A 710 10.87 -16.00 -1.08
C GLU A 710 9.88 -17.04 -0.54
N ALA A 711 10.28 -18.31 -0.61
CA ALA A 711 9.58 -19.43 -0.01
C ALA A 711 10.42 -20.15 1.07
N GLY A 712 9.75 -20.61 2.14
CA GLY A 712 10.40 -21.35 3.22
C GLY A 712 10.96 -22.73 2.80
N PHE A 713 12.06 -23.13 3.41
CA PHE A 713 12.78 -24.39 3.13
C PHE A 713 13.34 -24.51 1.69
N GLY A 714 13.36 -25.71 1.12
CA GLY A 714 13.84 -25.99 -0.24
C GLY A 714 12.73 -25.92 -1.28
N ALA A 715 13.11 -26.03 -2.56
CA ALA A 715 12.17 -25.99 -3.67
C ALA A 715 11.13 -27.14 -3.63
N ASP A 716 11.49 -28.26 -3.02
CA ASP A 716 10.60 -29.40 -2.77
C ASP A 716 9.45 -29.12 -1.79
N ILE A 717 9.53 -28.08 -0.94
CA ILE A 717 8.44 -27.72 -0.03
C ILE A 717 7.93 -26.31 -0.31
N GLY A 718 8.77 -25.29 -0.18
CA GLY A 718 8.33 -23.90 -0.26
C GLY A 718 7.84 -23.51 -1.65
N MET A 719 8.66 -23.80 -2.66
CA MET A 719 8.34 -23.47 -4.06
C MET A 719 7.18 -24.31 -4.61
N GLU A 720 7.14 -25.61 -4.29
CA GLU A 720 6.00 -26.49 -4.61
C GLU A 720 4.67 -25.89 -4.11
N LYS A 721 4.62 -25.50 -2.82
CA LYS A 721 3.44 -24.87 -2.22
C LYS A 721 3.19 -23.45 -2.70
N PHE A 722 4.24 -22.70 -3.02
CA PHE A 722 4.10 -21.39 -3.66
C PHE A 722 3.34 -21.54 -4.98
N PHE A 723 3.73 -22.47 -5.85
CA PHE A 723 3.05 -22.70 -7.12
C PHE A 723 1.66 -23.34 -6.95
N ASN A 724 1.53 -24.43 -6.19
CA ASN A 724 0.27 -25.18 -6.11
C ASN A 724 -0.77 -24.57 -5.15
N ILE A 725 -0.39 -23.61 -4.29
CA ILE A 725 -1.29 -22.94 -3.34
C ILE A 725 -1.29 -21.42 -3.56
N LYS A 726 -0.14 -20.74 -3.39
CA LYS A 726 -0.11 -19.26 -3.42
C LYS A 726 -0.45 -18.70 -4.81
N CYS A 727 0.12 -19.22 -5.89
CA CYS A 727 -0.22 -18.81 -7.27
C CYS A 727 -1.68 -19.11 -7.63
N ARG A 728 -2.28 -20.18 -7.10
CA ARG A 728 -3.72 -20.45 -7.28
C ARG A 728 -4.60 -19.44 -6.55
N ALA A 729 -4.24 -19.08 -5.33
CA ALA A 729 -4.98 -18.12 -4.52
C ALA A 729 -4.86 -16.68 -5.05
N SER A 730 -3.68 -16.30 -5.55
CA SER A 730 -3.40 -14.91 -5.96
C SER A 730 -3.66 -14.62 -7.44
N GLY A 731 -3.60 -15.65 -8.31
CA GLY A 731 -3.52 -15.51 -9.76
C GLY A 731 -2.13 -15.11 -10.28
N LEU A 732 -1.15 -14.85 -9.41
CA LEU A 732 0.19 -14.39 -9.78
C LEU A 732 1.06 -15.56 -10.25
N VAL A 733 1.83 -15.34 -11.31
CA VAL A 733 2.77 -16.32 -11.90
C VAL A 733 4.17 -15.69 -11.94
N PRO A 734 5.22 -16.35 -11.39
CA PRO A 734 6.56 -15.80 -11.44
C PRO A 734 7.21 -15.96 -12.81
N ASN A 735 8.02 -14.97 -13.16
CA ASN A 735 8.83 -14.93 -14.37
C ASN A 735 10.14 -15.71 -14.21
N VAL A 736 10.69 -15.79 -13.00
CA VAL A 736 11.98 -16.43 -12.70
C VAL A 736 11.96 -17.07 -11.32
N VAL A 737 12.58 -18.25 -11.21
CA VAL A 737 13.01 -18.85 -9.94
C VAL A 737 14.50 -18.61 -9.74
N VAL A 738 14.90 -18.13 -8.56
CA VAL A 738 16.28 -18.13 -8.09
C VAL A 738 16.46 -19.29 -7.10
N LEU A 739 17.30 -20.28 -7.44
CA LEU A 739 17.62 -21.39 -6.53
C LEU A 739 18.96 -21.13 -5.83
N VAL A 740 18.90 -21.02 -4.51
CA VAL A 740 20.07 -20.79 -3.65
C VAL A 740 20.74 -22.10 -3.25
N ALA A 741 22.07 -22.15 -3.40
CA ALA A 741 22.93 -23.24 -2.95
C ALA A 741 24.21 -22.68 -2.29
N THR A 742 24.93 -23.52 -1.53
CA THR A 742 26.26 -23.22 -1.00
C THR A 742 27.16 -24.44 -1.19
N VAL A 743 28.46 -24.24 -1.38
CA VAL A 743 29.42 -25.35 -1.55
C VAL A 743 29.37 -26.30 -0.36
N ARG A 744 29.33 -25.76 0.87
CA ARG A 744 29.32 -26.56 2.11
C ARG A 744 28.04 -27.39 2.27
N ALA A 745 26.86 -26.85 1.92
CA ALA A 745 25.60 -27.62 1.93
C ALA A 745 25.61 -28.74 0.87
N LEU A 746 26.17 -28.47 -0.32
CA LEU A 746 26.35 -29.49 -1.34
C LEU A 746 27.30 -30.60 -0.86
N LYS A 747 28.44 -30.28 -0.23
CA LYS A 747 29.32 -31.29 0.37
C LYS A 747 28.60 -32.19 1.37
N MET A 748 27.68 -31.65 2.18
CA MET A 748 26.85 -32.46 3.08
C MET A 748 25.89 -33.38 2.30
N HIS A 749 25.35 -32.92 1.18
CA HIS A 749 24.55 -33.77 0.29
C HIS A 749 25.36 -34.84 -0.45
N GLY A 750 26.66 -34.63 -0.67
CA GLY A 750 27.59 -35.63 -1.24
C GLY A 750 28.09 -36.67 -0.24
N GLY A 751 27.56 -36.73 0.98
CA GLY A 751 28.00 -37.67 2.02
C GLY A 751 28.98 -37.08 3.04
N GLY A 752 29.14 -35.74 3.06
CA GLY A 752 29.89 -35.05 4.09
C GLY A 752 29.40 -35.36 5.52
N PRO A 753 30.28 -35.31 6.53
CA PRO A 753 29.97 -35.75 7.88
C PRO A 753 28.88 -34.90 8.56
N SER A 754 28.14 -35.49 9.50
CA SER A 754 27.10 -34.78 10.25
C SER A 754 27.64 -33.54 11.00
N VAL A 755 26.79 -32.50 11.05
CA VAL A 755 27.08 -31.19 11.64
C VAL A 755 26.10 -30.92 12.78
N THR A 756 26.63 -30.58 13.95
CA THR A 756 25.86 -30.22 15.15
C THR A 756 26.11 -28.75 15.47
N ALA A 757 25.05 -27.97 15.73
CA ALA A 757 25.18 -26.57 16.08
C ALA A 757 26.06 -26.38 17.34
N GLY A 758 26.95 -25.38 17.32
CA GLY A 758 27.91 -25.11 18.39
C GLY A 758 29.17 -25.97 18.38
N VAL A 759 29.27 -26.98 17.51
CA VAL A 759 30.50 -27.79 17.32
C VAL A 759 31.32 -27.22 16.15
N PRO A 760 32.66 -27.12 16.26
CA PRO A 760 33.50 -26.71 15.13
C PRO A 760 33.28 -27.56 13.88
N LEU A 761 33.29 -26.92 12.71
CA LEU A 761 33.12 -27.61 11.44
C LEU A 761 34.32 -28.53 11.17
N LYS A 762 34.02 -29.73 10.64
CA LYS A 762 35.04 -30.69 10.21
C LYS A 762 35.73 -30.21 8.92
N LYS A 763 36.96 -30.69 8.69
CA LYS A 763 37.85 -30.24 7.60
C LYS A 763 37.20 -30.30 6.21
N GLU A 764 36.35 -31.30 5.97
CA GLU A 764 35.61 -31.48 4.73
C GLU A 764 34.78 -30.24 4.34
N TYR A 765 34.35 -29.43 5.32
CA TYR A 765 33.58 -28.20 5.10
C TYR A 765 34.43 -26.92 5.07
N THR A 766 35.73 -27.00 5.37
CA THR A 766 36.64 -25.84 5.44
C THR A 766 37.82 -25.92 4.46
N GLU A 767 38.12 -27.12 3.96
CA GLU A 767 39.14 -27.44 2.96
C GLU A 767 38.47 -27.87 1.65
N GLU A 768 39.22 -27.88 0.54
CA GLU A 768 38.70 -28.25 -0.78
C GLU A 768 38.29 -29.74 -0.82
N ASN A 769 37.11 -30.03 -1.37
CA ASN A 769 36.67 -31.38 -1.67
C ASN A 769 35.73 -31.41 -2.88
N ILE A 770 36.34 -31.43 -4.07
CA ILE A 770 35.65 -31.48 -5.37
C ILE A 770 34.71 -32.68 -5.49
N GLN A 771 35.06 -33.85 -4.93
CA GLN A 771 34.25 -35.06 -5.01
C GLN A 771 32.93 -34.92 -4.24
N LEU A 772 32.98 -34.48 -2.97
CA LEU A 772 31.76 -34.24 -2.17
C LEU A 772 30.86 -33.16 -2.80
N VAL A 773 31.45 -32.15 -3.46
CA VAL A 773 30.69 -31.14 -4.21
C VAL A 773 29.99 -31.76 -5.43
N ALA A 774 30.71 -32.57 -6.22
CA ALA A 774 30.15 -33.25 -7.39
C ALA A 774 29.00 -34.19 -7.02
N ASP A 775 29.21 -35.06 -6.02
CA ASP A 775 28.20 -36.00 -5.54
C ASP A 775 26.99 -35.27 -4.95
N GLY A 776 27.23 -34.16 -4.24
CA GLY A 776 26.19 -33.30 -3.66
C GLY A 776 25.31 -32.57 -4.68
N CYS A 777 25.85 -32.28 -5.87
CA CYS A 777 25.11 -31.60 -6.94
C CYS A 777 23.91 -32.40 -7.45
N CYS A 778 23.76 -33.69 -7.12
CA CYS A 778 22.53 -34.44 -7.38
C CYS A 778 21.29 -33.80 -6.73
N ASN A 779 21.41 -33.22 -5.52
CA ASN A 779 20.30 -32.53 -4.87
C ASN A 779 19.95 -31.23 -5.62
N LEU A 780 20.95 -30.42 -5.97
CA LEU A 780 20.76 -29.21 -6.76
C LEU A 780 20.10 -29.51 -8.13
N GLN A 781 20.56 -30.55 -8.83
CA GLN A 781 19.97 -31.03 -10.06
C GLN A 781 18.48 -31.39 -9.88
N LYS A 782 18.14 -32.14 -8.83
CA LYS A 782 16.73 -32.49 -8.55
C LYS A 782 15.88 -31.26 -8.24
N GLN A 783 16.42 -30.25 -7.55
CA GLN A 783 15.71 -29.02 -7.22
C GLN A 783 15.49 -28.13 -8.47
N ILE A 784 16.46 -28.08 -9.40
CA ILE A 784 16.30 -27.48 -10.73
C ILE A 784 15.21 -28.21 -11.52
N GLN A 785 15.21 -29.55 -11.52
CA GLN A 785 14.17 -30.35 -12.18
C GLN A 785 12.78 -30.09 -11.60
N ILE A 786 12.64 -29.96 -10.27
CA ILE A 786 11.36 -29.63 -9.63
C ILE A 786 10.85 -28.28 -10.14
N ALA A 787 11.69 -27.24 -10.26
CA ALA A 787 11.27 -25.95 -10.82
C ALA A 787 10.87 -26.06 -12.32
N GLN A 788 11.59 -26.87 -13.10
CA GLN A 788 11.29 -27.12 -14.50
C GLN A 788 9.93 -27.82 -14.72
N LEU A 789 9.43 -28.64 -13.77
CA LEU A 789 8.08 -29.24 -13.84
C LEU A 789 6.98 -28.19 -14.00
N PHE A 790 7.18 -27.00 -13.42
CA PHE A 790 6.25 -25.88 -13.48
C PHE A 790 6.54 -24.91 -14.64
N GLY A 791 7.54 -25.17 -15.48
CA GLY A 791 7.80 -24.39 -16.70
C GLY A 791 8.36 -22.97 -16.51
N VAL A 792 8.94 -22.66 -15.34
CA VAL A 792 9.53 -21.35 -15.02
C VAL A 792 11.07 -21.38 -15.22
N PRO A 793 11.68 -20.35 -15.85
CA PRO A 793 13.15 -20.22 -15.93
C PRO A 793 13.83 -20.22 -14.55
N VAL A 794 14.99 -20.88 -14.45
CA VAL A 794 15.74 -21.06 -13.19
C VAL A 794 17.11 -20.42 -13.30
N VAL A 795 17.47 -19.53 -12.36
CA VAL A 795 18.84 -19.02 -12.17
C VAL A 795 19.37 -19.56 -10.83
N VAL A 796 20.57 -20.15 -10.82
CA VAL A 796 21.18 -20.63 -9.58
C VAL A 796 22.06 -19.53 -8.96
N ALA A 797 21.80 -19.20 -7.71
CA ALA A 797 22.61 -18.30 -6.89
C ALA A 797 23.48 -19.13 -5.94
N LEU A 798 24.77 -19.24 -6.25
CA LEU A 798 25.74 -19.88 -5.37
C LEU A 798 26.23 -18.85 -4.35
N ASN A 799 25.72 -18.91 -3.12
CA ASN A 799 26.12 -18.02 -2.04
C ASN A 799 27.49 -18.45 -1.49
N VAL A 800 28.52 -17.62 -1.70
CA VAL A 800 29.94 -18.00 -1.53
C VAL A 800 30.43 -17.72 -0.11
N PHE A 801 31.06 -18.72 0.51
CA PHE A 801 31.76 -18.60 1.78
C PHE A 801 33.27 -18.42 1.61
N LYS A 802 33.92 -17.84 2.63
CA LYS A 802 35.38 -17.58 2.67
C LYS A 802 36.26 -18.81 2.41
N THR A 803 35.75 -20.01 2.70
CA THR A 803 36.44 -21.30 2.55
C THR A 803 36.26 -21.95 1.18
N ASP A 804 35.32 -21.45 0.37
CA ASP A 804 34.94 -22.09 -0.89
C ASP A 804 36.00 -21.78 -1.96
N THR A 805 36.56 -22.81 -2.60
CA THR A 805 37.62 -22.58 -3.59
C THR A 805 37.05 -22.21 -4.96
N ARG A 806 37.90 -21.63 -5.83
CA ARG A 806 37.49 -21.29 -7.19
C ARG A 806 37.07 -22.53 -8.00
N ALA A 807 37.75 -23.65 -7.80
CA ALA A 807 37.43 -24.91 -8.48
C ALA A 807 36.07 -25.48 -8.05
N GLU A 808 35.73 -25.39 -6.75
CA GLU A 808 34.41 -25.78 -6.23
C GLU A 808 33.30 -24.88 -6.78
N ILE A 809 33.53 -23.56 -6.79
CA ILE A 809 32.59 -22.56 -7.31
C ILE A 809 32.30 -22.81 -8.81
N ASP A 810 33.35 -23.01 -9.61
CA ASP A 810 33.21 -23.23 -11.04
C ASP A 810 32.52 -24.56 -11.36
N LEU A 811 32.82 -25.63 -10.61
CA LEU A 811 32.16 -26.92 -10.76
C LEU A 811 30.64 -26.83 -10.48
N VAL A 812 30.23 -26.18 -9.39
CA VAL A 812 28.80 -26.05 -9.07
C VAL A 812 28.06 -25.27 -10.15
N CYS A 813 28.64 -24.17 -10.63
CA CYS A 813 28.05 -23.36 -11.70
C CYS A 813 27.96 -24.14 -13.04
N GLU A 814 28.98 -24.95 -13.36
CA GLU A 814 28.97 -25.84 -14.53
C GLU A 814 27.88 -26.91 -14.45
N LEU A 815 27.80 -27.62 -13.31
CA LEU A 815 26.82 -28.69 -13.10
C LEU A 815 25.38 -28.16 -13.04
N ALA A 816 25.16 -26.98 -12.46
CA ALA A 816 23.87 -26.29 -12.48
C ALA A 816 23.39 -25.98 -13.91
N LYS A 817 24.28 -25.46 -14.76
CA LYS A 817 23.97 -25.18 -16.18
C LYS A 817 23.71 -26.47 -16.96
N ARG A 818 24.50 -27.53 -16.73
CA ARG A 818 24.25 -28.86 -17.32
C ARG A 818 22.93 -29.50 -16.86
N ALA A 819 22.47 -29.20 -15.64
CA ALA A 819 21.15 -29.60 -15.14
C ALA A 819 19.98 -28.78 -15.76
N GLY A 820 20.26 -27.80 -16.61
CA GLY A 820 19.25 -26.99 -17.30
C GLY A 820 18.81 -25.75 -16.52
N ALA A 821 19.62 -25.24 -15.60
CA ALA A 821 19.48 -23.84 -15.17
C ALA A 821 19.78 -22.91 -16.35
N PHE A 822 19.03 -21.81 -16.46
CA PHE A 822 19.25 -20.74 -17.44
C PHE A 822 20.62 -20.10 -17.26
N ASP A 823 20.99 -19.82 -16.01
CA ASP A 823 22.32 -19.37 -15.61
C ASP A 823 22.64 -19.84 -14.18
N ALA A 824 23.91 -19.76 -13.78
CA ALA A 824 24.39 -20.07 -12.45
C ALA A 824 25.58 -19.15 -12.12
N VAL A 825 25.48 -18.43 -11.00
CA VAL A 825 26.38 -17.33 -10.66
C VAL A 825 26.84 -17.38 -9.19
N PRO A 826 28.12 -17.06 -8.90
CA PRO A 826 28.59 -16.85 -7.54
C PRO A 826 28.13 -15.50 -6.99
N CYS A 827 27.71 -15.48 -5.73
CA CYS A 827 27.14 -14.32 -5.06
C CYS A 827 27.92 -13.98 -3.77
N TYR A 828 28.23 -12.70 -3.59
CA TYR A 828 29.07 -12.16 -2.51
C TYR A 828 28.37 -11.08 -1.67
N HIS A 829 27.04 -11.02 -1.73
CA HIS A 829 26.23 -9.96 -1.09
C HIS A 829 26.34 -9.89 0.43
N TRP A 830 26.61 -11.02 1.10
CA TRP A 830 26.83 -11.03 2.55
C TRP A 830 28.02 -10.13 2.96
N SER A 831 29.10 -10.10 2.17
CA SER A 831 30.27 -9.26 2.44
C SER A 831 30.30 -7.94 1.65
N ALA A 832 29.53 -7.80 0.57
CA ALA A 832 29.61 -6.66 -0.35
C ALA A 832 28.29 -5.92 -0.63
N GLY A 833 27.18 -6.28 0.01
CA GLY A 833 25.85 -5.71 -0.23
C GLY A 833 25.34 -5.97 -1.65
N GLY A 834 24.50 -5.08 -2.19
CA GLY A 834 23.95 -5.23 -3.55
C GLY A 834 25.01 -5.38 -4.64
N LYS A 835 26.19 -4.76 -4.44
CA LYS A 835 27.34 -4.91 -5.35
C LYS A 835 27.76 -6.37 -5.53
N GLY A 836 27.60 -7.20 -4.50
CA GLY A 836 27.91 -8.63 -4.50
C GLY A 836 26.90 -9.53 -5.24
N SER A 837 25.79 -8.97 -5.75
CA SER A 837 24.77 -9.70 -6.53
C SER A 837 24.42 -9.04 -7.87
N VAL A 838 25.25 -8.11 -8.37
CA VAL A 838 25.02 -7.43 -9.66
C VAL A 838 24.90 -8.43 -10.83
N ASP A 839 25.72 -9.48 -10.85
CA ASP A 839 25.66 -10.49 -11.92
C ASP A 839 24.44 -11.40 -11.80
N LEU A 840 23.99 -11.73 -10.58
CA LEU A 840 22.70 -12.37 -10.34
C LEU A 840 21.54 -11.50 -10.83
N ALA A 841 21.57 -10.19 -10.55
CA ALA A 841 20.55 -9.26 -11.01
C ALA A 841 20.50 -9.15 -12.54
N ARG A 842 21.65 -9.23 -13.23
CA ARG A 842 21.71 -9.32 -14.70
C ARG A 842 21.09 -10.63 -15.20
N ALA A 843 21.53 -11.77 -14.68
CA ALA A 843 21.02 -13.09 -15.06
C ALA A 843 19.49 -13.22 -14.84
N VAL A 844 18.97 -12.70 -13.73
CA VAL A 844 17.54 -12.66 -13.42
C VAL A 844 16.77 -11.77 -14.40
N ARG A 845 17.29 -10.59 -14.77
CA ARG A 845 16.67 -9.72 -15.79
C ARG A 845 16.62 -10.39 -17.16
N GLU A 846 17.68 -11.09 -17.55
CA GLU A 846 17.73 -11.83 -18.82
C GLU A 846 16.79 -13.04 -18.84
N ALA A 847 16.70 -13.78 -17.73
CA ALA A 847 15.76 -14.87 -17.55
C ALA A 847 14.29 -14.40 -17.59
N ALA A 848 13.98 -13.25 -16.96
CA ALA A 848 12.63 -12.69 -16.90
C ALA A 848 12.07 -12.26 -18.27
N ASN A 849 12.94 -12.02 -19.25
CA ASN A 849 12.56 -11.73 -20.64
C ASN A 849 12.18 -12.99 -21.44
N LYS A 850 12.34 -14.20 -20.88
CA LYS A 850 11.82 -15.43 -21.48
C LYS A 850 10.34 -15.62 -21.11
N ARG A 851 9.54 -16.12 -22.05
CA ARG A 851 8.16 -16.53 -21.75
C ARG A 851 8.17 -17.75 -20.83
N SER A 852 7.63 -17.59 -19.62
CA SER A 852 7.27 -18.70 -18.74
C SER A 852 6.20 -19.56 -19.42
N ARG A 853 6.27 -20.89 -19.23
CA ARG A 853 5.24 -21.85 -19.66
C ARG A 853 4.57 -22.45 -18.42
N PHE A 854 4.11 -21.57 -17.53
CA PHE A 854 3.66 -21.96 -16.21
C PHE A 854 2.51 -22.97 -16.26
N GLN A 855 2.65 -24.04 -15.49
CA GLN A 855 1.61 -25.05 -15.28
C GLN A 855 1.65 -25.53 -13.83
N PHE A 856 0.48 -25.87 -13.28
CA PHE A 856 0.40 -26.51 -11.97
C PHE A 856 0.78 -27.99 -12.06
N LEU A 857 1.20 -28.58 -10.94
CA LEU A 857 1.67 -29.97 -10.91
C LEU A 857 0.55 -31.01 -11.08
N TYR A 858 -0.67 -30.65 -10.69
CA TYR A 858 -1.85 -31.52 -10.70
C TYR A 858 -3.12 -30.70 -10.92
N ASP A 859 -4.20 -31.35 -11.39
CA ASP A 859 -5.55 -30.79 -11.31
C ASP A 859 -6.09 -30.94 -9.88
N VAL A 860 -6.76 -29.91 -9.38
CA VAL A 860 -7.42 -29.93 -8.07
C VAL A 860 -8.61 -30.89 -8.02
N GLN A 861 -9.22 -31.22 -9.17
CA GLN A 861 -10.31 -32.20 -9.31
C GLN A 861 -9.86 -33.65 -9.09
N LEU A 862 -8.54 -33.93 -9.07
CA LEU A 862 -8.06 -35.26 -8.72
C LEU A 862 -8.41 -35.60 -7.26
N PRO A 863 -8.70 -36.88 -6.94
CA PRO A 863 -8.91 -37.31 -5.55
C PRO A 863 -7.75 -36.91 -4.64
N ILE A 864 -8.03 -36.67 -3.36
CA ILE A 864 -7.02 -36.25 -2.37
C ILE A 864 -5.80 -37.19 -2.40
N VAL A 865 -6.02 -38.51 -2.38
CA VAL A 865 -4.97 -39.54 -2.44
C VAL A 865 -4.07 -39.39 -3.68
N GLU A 866 -4.66 -39.17 -4.86
CA GLU A 866 -3.90 -39.01 -6.10
C GLU A 866 -3.05 -37.74 -6.10
N LYS A 867 -3.56 -36.61 -5.57
CA LYS A 867 -2.78 -35.37 -5.45
C LYS A 867 -1.58 -35.54 -4.52
N ILE A 868 -1.75 -36.26 -3.41
CA ILE A 868 -0.65 -36.62 -2.50
C ILE A 868 0.37 -37.51 -3.21
N ARG A 869 -0.09 -38.55 -3.94
CA ARG A 869 0.78 -39.47 -4.69
C ARG A 869 1.55 -38.76 -5.81
N VAL A 870 0.94 -37.85 -6.55
CA VAL A 870 1.62 -37.05 -7.58
C VAL A 870 2.77 -36.27 -6.97
N ILE A 871 2.55 -35.51 -5.88
CA ILE A 871 3.64 -34.77 -5.20
C ILE A 871 4.74 -35.75 -4.72
N ALA A 872 4.35 -36.85 -4.10
CA ALA A 872 5.27 -37.88 -3.59
C ALA A 872 6.19 -38.44 -4.69
N GLN A 873 5.63 -38.81 -5.85
CA GLN A 873 6.38 -39.44 -6.93
C GLN A 873 7.18 -38.41 -7.74
N THR A 874 6.57 -37.29 -8.14
CA THR A 874 7.24 -36.32 -9.05
C THR A 874 8.22 -35.42 -8.32
N VAL A 875 7.86 -34.87 -7.16
CA VAL A 875 8.68 -33.93 -6.41
C VAL A 875 9.69 -34.67 -5.55
N TYR A 876 9.25 -35.62 -4.74
CA TYR A 876 10.12 -36.29 -3.76
C TYR A 876 10.87 -37.49 -4.33
N GLY A 877 10.40 -38.10 -5.42
CA GLY A 877 10.99 -39.32 -5.98
C GLY A 877 10.67 -40.57 -5.14
N ALA A 878 9.58 -40.53 -4.35
CA ALA A 878 9.08 -41.69 -3.64
C ALA A 878 8.49 -42.72 -4.61
N LYS A 879 8.48 -43.99 -4.20
CA LYS A 879 7.84 -45.07 -4.96
C LYS A 879 6.32 -44.96 -4.93
N ASP A 880 5.76 -44.77 -3.74
CA ASP A 880 4.32 -44.59 -3.48
C ASP A 880 4.11 -43.92 -2.11
N ILE A 881 2.85 -43.82 -1.69
CA ILE A 881 2.40 -43.37 -0.37
C ILE A 881 1.73 -44.53 0.39
N GLU A 882 1.79 -44.48 1.72
CA GLU A 882 1.11 -45.41 2.62
C GLU A 882 0.20 -44.60 3.55
N LEU A 883 -1.10 -44.91 3.57
CA LEU A 883 -2.09 -44.19 4.38
C LEU A 883 -2.38 -44.95 5.67
N SER A 884 -2.33 -44.26 6.81
CA SER A 884 -2.88 -44.82 8.06
C SER A 884 -4.41 -44.95 7.98
N PRO A 885 -5.05 -45.83 8.78
CA PRO A 885 -6.51 -45.89 8.86
C PRO A 885 -7.15 -44.57 9.31
N GLU A 886 -6.46 -43.79 10.16
CA GLU A 886 -6.89 -42.46 10.59
C GLU A 886 -6.83 -41.45 9.44
N ALA A 887 -5.75 -41.46 8.66
CA ALA A 887 -5.59 -40.63 7.47
C ALA A 887 -6.68 -40.92 6.43
N GLN A 888 -6.94 -42.19 6.13
CA GLN A 888 -8.00 -42.60 5.19
C GLN A 888 -9.38 -42.12 5.66
N SER A 889 -9.75 -42.39 6.91
CA SER A 889 -11.04 -41.97 7.48
C SER A 889 -11.25 -40.44 7.40
N LYS A 890 -10.21 -39.64 7.66
CA LYS A 890 -10.28 -38.18 7.51
C LYS A 890 -10.36 -37.74 6.05
N ILE A 891 -9.65 -38.39 5.12
CA ILE A 891 -9.77 -38.15 3.67
C ILE A 891 -11.20 -38.41 3.19
N ASP A 892 -11.81 -39.52 3.61
CA ASP A 892 -13.18 -39.89 3.22
C ASP A 892 -14.18 -38.83 3.74
N ARG A 893 -14.05 -38.42 5.01
CA ARG A 893 -14.86 -37.35 5.60
C ARG A 893 -14.69 -36.01 4.87
N TYR A 894 -13.46 -35.57 4.58
CA TYR A 894 -13.24 -34.32 3.84
C TYR A 894 -13.79 -34.37 2.41
N THR A 895 -13.78 -35.55 1.79
CA THR A 895 -14.40 -35.76 0.47
C THR A 895 -15.93 -35.66 0.56
N GLN A 896 -16.55 -36.31 1.56
CA GLN A 896 -18.00 -36.23 1.82
C GLN A 896 -18.46 -34.80 2.17
N GLN A 897 -17.63 -34.04 2.89
CA GLN A 897 -17.89 -32.62 3.24
C GLN A 897 -17.63 -31.65 2.06
N GLY A 898 -17.27 -32.14 0.87
CA GLY A 898 -17.06 -31.32 -0.33
C GLY A 898 -15.69 -30.66 -0.44
N PHE A 899 -14.76 -30.94 0.48
CA PHE A 899 -13.40 -30.38 0.49
C PHE A 899 -12.41 -31.15 -0.38
N GLY A 900 -12.86 -32.21 -1.07
CA GLY A 900 -12.06 -33.05 -1.96
C GLY A 900 -11.26 -32.27 -3.00
N ASN A 901 -11.76 -31.11 -3.45
CA ASN A 901 -11.15 -30.27 -4.48
C ASN A 901 -10.13 -29.24 -3.98
N LEU A 902 -9.71 -29.30 -2.71
CA LEU A 902 -8.66 -28.40 -2.20
C LEU A 902 -7.24 -28.84 -2.65
N PRO A 903 -6.29 -27.90 -2.84
CA PRO A 903 -4.86 -28.18 -2.97
C PRO A 903 -4.27 -28.92 -1.76
N ILE A 904 -3.12 -29.56 -1.98
CA ILE A 904 -2.37 -30.32 -0.97
C ILE A 904 -1.16 -29.52 -0.48
N CYS A 905 -0.97 -29.49 0.84
CA CYS A 905 0.16 -28.87 1.53
C CYS A 905 0.94 -29.96 2.32
N MET A 906 1.96 -30.56 1.71
CA MET A 906 2.69 -31.67 2.34
C MET A 906 3.47 -31.23 3.60
N ALA A 907 3.15 -31.78 4.77
CA ALA A 907 3.83 -31.50 6.03
C ALA A 907 4.87 -32.60 6.36
N LYS A 908 6.02 -32.53 5.69
CA LYS A 908 7.17 -33.43 5.88
C LYS A 908 8.39 -32.73 6.48
N THR A 909 9.45 -33.49 6.79
CA THR A 909 10.75 -32.92 7.16
C THR A 909 11.32 -32.08 6.01
N HIS A 910 11.96 -30.96 6.37
CA HIS A 910 12.65 -30.08 5.44
C HIS A 910 14.11 -30.47 5.20
N LEU A 911 14.63 -31.47 5.91
CA LEU A 911 16.04 -31.85 5.88
C LEU A 911 16.38 -32.93 4.85
N SER A 912 15.37 -33.48 4.17
CA SER A 912 15.46 -34.52 3.13
C SER A 912 14.32 -34.36 2.14
N LEU A 913 14.48 -34.88 0.91
CA LEU A 913 13.37 -35.11 -0.02
C LEU A 913 12.41 -36.19 0.51
N SER A 914 12.94 -37.16 1.27
CA SER A 914 12.16 -38.21 1.93
C SER A 914 11.55 -37.75 3.26
N HIS A 915 10.94 -38.67 4.01
CA HIS A 915 10.48 -38.44 5.37
C HIS A 915 11.59 -38.58 6.43
N GLU A 916 12.77 -39.09 6.07
CA GLU A 916 13.89 -39.36 6.98
C GLU A 916 14.91 -38.21 6.91
N PRO A 917 15.11 -37.42 7.97
CA PRO A 917 15.92 -36.19 7.91
C PRO A 917 17.40 -36.43 7.58
N ASP A 918 17.94 -37.61 7.87
CA ASP A 918 19.35 -37.94 7.68
C ASP A 918 19.68 -38.44 6.25
N LYS A 919 18.66 -38.82 5.46
CA LYS A 919 18.86 -39.25 4.07
C LYS A 919 19.10 -38.04 3.17
N LYS A 920 20.38 -37.75 2.90
CA LYS A 920 20.84 -36.63 2.04
C LYS A 920 20.89 -37.01 0.56
N GLY A 921 21.26 -36.04 -0.31
CA GLY A 921 21.32 -36.22 -1.76
C GLY A 921 19.93 -36.33 -2.39
N VAL A 922 19.71 -37.37 -3.19
CA VAL A 922 18.41 -37.73 -3.78
C VAL A 922 18.08 -39.18 -3.38
N PRO A 923 17.37 -39.39 -2.25
CA PRO A 923 16.97 -40.72 -1.80
C PRO A 923 16.10 -41.44 -2.84
N ARG A 924 16.15 -42.78 -2.85
CA ARG A 924 15.38 -43.64 -3.76
C ARG A 924 14.68 -44.75 -2.97
N ASP A 925 13.76 -45.44 -3.63
CA ASP A 925 13.12 -46.68 -3.16
C ASP A 925 12.44 -46.59 -1.77
N PHE A 926 11.89 -45.41 -1.45
CA PHE A 926 11.13 -45.17 -0.21
C PHE A 926 9.64 -44.96 -0.49
N THR A 927 8.79 -45.42 0.43
CA THR A 927 7.37 -45.09 0.49
C THR A 927 7.17 -43.96 1.50
N LEU A 928 6.19 -43.07 1.26
CA LEU A 928 5.88 -41.96 2.18
C LEU A 928 4.73 -42.32 3.14
N PRO A 929 4.99 -42.45 4.45
CA PRO A 929 3.95 -42.72 5.43
C PRO A 929 3.15 -41.44 5.73
N ILE A 930 1.85 -41.49 5.48
CA ILE A 930 0.88 -40.45 5.81
C ILE A 930 0.19 -40.87 7.11
N SER A 931 0.61 -40.29 8.23
CA SER A 931 0.14 -40.68 9.57
C SER A 931 -1.23 -40.08 9.90
N ASP A 932 -1.48 -38.84 9.48
CA ASP A 932 -2.70 -38.07 9.72
C ASP A 932 -2.95 -37.12 8.53
N VAL A 933 -4.19 -36.65 8.36
CA VAL A 933 -4.55 -35.63 7.36
C VAL A 933 -5.45 -34.60 8.03
N ARG A 934 -5.05 -33.33 7.92
CA ARG A 934 -5.79 -32.18 8.45
C ARG A 934 -6.15 -31.23 7.33
N ALA A 935 -7.03 -30.28 7.61
CA ALA A 935 -7.46 -29.29 6.62
C ALA A 935 -7.53 -27.89 7.24
N SER A 936 -7.16 -26.90 6.44
CA SER A 936 -7.34 -25.48 6.73
C SER A 936 -8.28 -24.93 5.66
N ILE A 937 -9.57 -24.96 5.94
CA ILE A 937 -10.65 -24.74 4.97
C ILE A 937 -10.81 -23.26 4.60
N GLY A 938 -10.61 -22.34 5.54
CA GLY A 938 -10.58 -20.90 5.27
C GLY A 938 -9.32 -20.49 4.51
N ALA A 939 -8.16 -21.08 4.84
CA ALA A 939 -6.95 -20.89 4.04
C ALA A 939 -7.06 -21.55 2.64
N GLY A 940 -7.81 -22.65 2.53
CA GLY A 940 -8.14 -23.34 1.29
C GLY A 940 -7.16 -24.44 0.89
N PHE A 941 -6.68 -25.25 1.84
CA PHE A 941 -5.85 -26.44 1.53
C PHE A 941 -6.01 -27.58 2.55
N ILE A 942 -5.66 -28.80 2.12
CA ILE A 942 -5.54 -30.00 2.95
C ILE A 942 -4.06 -30.28 3.18
N TYR A 943 -3.64 -30.60 4.42
CA TYR A 943 -2.25 -30.88 4.76
C TYR A 943 -2.07 -32.29 5.37
N PRO A 944 -1.51 -33.24 4.58
CA PRO A 944 -1.10 -34.55 5.07
C PRO A 944 0.15 -34.44 5.95
N LEU A 945 0.14 -35.11 7.09
CA LEU A 945 1.26 -35.19 8.02
C LEU A 945 2.14 -36.40 7.68
N VAL A 946 3.41 -36.13 7.43
CA VAL A 946 4.43 -37.12 7.10
C VAL A 946 5.41 -37.20 8.27
N GLY A 947 5.10 -38.10 9.21
CA GLY A 947 5.78 -38.21 10.49
C GLY A 947 5.31 -37.17 11.53
N THR A 948 6.05 -37.04 12.62
CA THR A 948 5.66 -36.19 13.76
C THR A 948 6.11 -34.74 13.57
N MET A 949 5.15 -33.82 13.44
CA MET A 949 5.42 -32.37 13.37
C MET A 949 5.07 -31.70 14.70
N SER A 950 6.03 -31.00 15.31
CA SER A 950 5.77 -30.20 16.51
C SER A 950 5.34 -28.78 16.12
N THR A 951 4.08 -28.48 16.35
CA THR A 951 3.44 -27.18 16.12
C THR A 951 3.66 -26.17 17.26
N MET A 952 4.13 -26.64 18.42
CA MET A 952 4.58 -25.83 19.54
C MET A 952 6.04 -26.19 19.88
N PRO A 953 7.04 -25.38 19.49
CA PRO A 953 8.43 -25.59 19.85
C PRO A 953 8.65 -25.46 21.37
N GLY A 954 9.82 -25.89 21.85
CA GLY A 954 10.21 -25.77 23.25
C GLY A 954 11.56 -25.09 23.38
N LEU A 955 11.75 -24.31 24.44
CA LEU A 955 13.06 -23.75 24.81
C LEU A 955 14.13 -24.85 24.98
N PRO A 956 15.40 -24.60 24.57
CA PRO A 956 16.52 -25.50 24.85
C PRO A 956 16.99 -25.40 26.31
N THR A 957 17.95 -26.24 26.73
CA THR A 957 18.52 -26.22 28.09
C THR A 957 19.21 -24.90 28.44
N ARG A 958 19.86 -24.26 27.45
CA ARG A 958 20.37 -22.89 27.55
C ARG A 958 19.65 -22.01 26.51
N PRO A 959 18.52 -21.38 26.88
CA PRO A 959 17.82 -20.45 25.99
C PRO A 959 18.57 -19.13 25.87
N CYS A 960 18.41 -18.46 24.73
CA CYS A 960 19.09 -17.20 24.42
C CYS A 960 18.71 -16.04 25.33
N PHE A 961 17.53 -16.08 25.97
CA PHE A 961 17.12 -15.04 26.91
C PHE A 961 18.06 -14.85 28.11
N TYR A 962 18.97 -15.79 28.40
CA TYR A 962 20.01 -15.57 29.42
C TYR A 962 21.04 -14.50 29.03
N ASP A 963 21.19 -14.25 27.73
CA ASP A 963 22.13 -13.26 27.19
C ASP A 963 21.39 -11.99 26.72
N ILE A 964 20.05 -12.01 26.67
CA ILE A 964 19.21 -10.87 26.26
C ILE A 964 19.02 -9.91 27.43
N ASP A 965 19.31 -8.63 27.20
CA ASP A 965 19.13 -7.55 28.18
C ASP A 965 18.81 -6.22 27.47
N LEU A 966 18.43 -5.19 28.22
CA LEU A 966 18.21 -3.84 27.72
C LEU A 966 19.15 -2.85 28.42
N ASP A 967 19.92 -2.11 27.64
CA ASP A 967 20.71 -0.99 28.16
C ASP A 967 19.79 0.15 28.61
N THR A 968 19.72 0.44 29.90
CA THR A 968 18.74 1.40 30.45
C THR A 968 19.13 2.88 30.26
N GLU A 969 20.32 3.18 29.72
CA GLU A 969 20.73 4.55 29.38
C GLU A 969 20.56 4.85 27.88
N THR A 970 20.79 3.84 27.02
CA THR A 970 20.77 3.99 25.56
C THR A 970 19.58 3.30 24.88
N GLU A 971 18.76 2.57 25.63
CA GLU A 971 17.63 1.74 25.17
C GLU A 971 18.01 0.66 24.13
N GLN A 972 19.30 0.30 24.03
CA GLN A 972 19.79 -0.71 23.09
C GLN A 972 19.66 -2.14 23.62
N VAL A 973 19.12 -3.04 22.80
CA VAL A 973 18.98 -4.46 23.16
C VAL A 973 20.32 -5.19 23.08
N LYS A 974 20.70 -5.97 24.10
CA LYS A 974 21.91 -6.80 24.10
C LYS A 974 21.53 -8.27 23.88
N GLY A 975 22.44 -9.06 23.31
CA GLY A 975 22.35 -10.53 23.16
C GLY A 975 21.19 -11.12 22.34
N LEU A 976 20.40 -10.32 21.64
CA LEU A 976 19.31 -10.80 20.77
C LEU A 976 19.80 -11.60 19.54
N PHE A 977 21.07 -11.41 19.16
CA PHE A 977 21.69 -11.91 17.92
C PHE A 977 23.08 -12.52 18.13
#